data_AF-A0A182U8T2-F1
#
_entry.id   AF-A0A182U8T2-F1
#
_cell.length_a   1.000
_cell.length_b   1.000
_cell.length_c   1.000
_cell.angle_alpha   90.00
_cell.angle_beta   90.00
_cell.angle_gamma   90.00
#
_symmetry.space_group_name_H-M   'P 1'
#
loop_
_entity.id
_entity.type
_entity.pdbx_description
1 polymer ?
#
loop_
_entity_poly.entity_id
_entity_poly.type
_entity_poly.pdbx_seq_one_letter_code
_entity_poly.pdbx_strand_id
1 'polypeptide(L)'
;MLRFRFWQWGKWIEVRVDDRLPTRGDRPAHMHCAQPDIFWAALLEKAYAKLYGGYTFLKYGTVGRALQDLTGAVVQSVPPSGPLLGGAVPRSTLLIAISGLEKETKRRRSGLLTEHPYCVTGLARVRANSNDSATHGSGSSGGDTSLIRLRSPWIGGEWGGVWCGAWSERSWEWNALNERDRELLSSRSSNDCEFWMSVNEFLTRFVVIWLAHIGPDDWALEPGLHTRAPWRAALAVRQWRGGFNAGGPHKFIDTTATNPQFRIRVPPGHPSKAHVVVAVAQKYECYRSRNYEDEEIGFTIYEVPPGMQRVTPQYVSEQMPLDFAPLSNLREIATFFALPAGDFVVMPHAAQHREGRFLLRIFADQHTDVWEVNEENLVIHNIAAEFCDERTIDARILYKLRARYPHEIDATQLQAILKAHGGNNRGFRGLGGINCGPSLELCRGMLALRDPALGGRLSIEHVPALIGLMRFWKAAFRRCGPSSSGTATLSRGIWASKVSSYCLRGLLWAGGATASNKVLEALVSRFTRNRQITLEGYLLSMARLHLAHDNSNLTIGNFIDFTQLLGIDYGRPTLRRRYDYVIVGAGPAGSVLAARLTEDPAVTVLLLEAGRAEIPLVSDVPLAAPNLQSTDYNFAYESEPQTRGCLGLWDRKCSWPHGRGIGGSSIINYMIYTRGNRRDYDAWAAAGNPGWSWDEMLPYHIRSERANVRDFDRNGFHGRSGPLSVEDCPFRSKIATTFVESAQRAGYPYLDYNAGDQLGVSFLQANTLQGRRVTSGNAYLYPARKRPNLHILTSAWVTRVLINKANKEATGVVFVRDGKTQSVTARKEVILSAGAFESAKLLMLSGVGPADHLASFRIPVVQNLPVGELLYEHPGVFGPVFIVRQPIDNYVSLDENINFSNIVQYLKGRGVFTTNSVESLMYVKSPVAESPDPGLPDVEIMQAFSSIDFDTGTGTPRAFRLTNATYDGYFRPIMNLRSFQYLPMLMKPYTKGKLRLRSTNPFNHPLFQYRYFEDDRDIEALVYGMQEAIRVTSQEPFRRLGVELYRKQVPGCEQHPFGTHQYWRCHVMTLTATFHHQVATCKMGPPSDPEAVVDHELRVYGVRRLRVVDIGVVPFPPTAHTAAVAFVIGEKAADLVRDAARKEDYRVREKHSSLPVQSARWSPFEWPFK
;
A
#
# COMPACT_ATOMS: atom_id res chain seq x y z
N MET A 1 9.02 -7.17 45.31
CA MET A 1 7.75 -6.74 44.68
C MET A 1 7.49 -7.65 43.50
N LEU A 2 6.39 -8.41 43.53
CA LEU A 2 6.03 -9.43 42.54
C LEU A 2 5.10 -8.84 41.47
N ARG A 3 5.06 -9.47 40.29
CA ARG A 3 4.33 -8.99 39.10
C ARG A 3 3.43 -10.09 38.57
N PHE A 4 2.18 -9.74 38.31
CA PHE A 4 1.18 -10.61 37.67
C PHE A 4 0.58 -9.90 36.48
N ARG A 5 0.11 -10.66 35.48
CA ARG A 5 -0.55 -10.09 34.29
C ARG A 5 -2.02 -10.52 34.27
N PHE A 6 -2.89 -9.58 33.95
CA PHE A 6 -4.31 -9.84 33.76
C PHE A 6 -4.78 -9.26 32.43
N TRP A 7 -5.66 -9.95 31.74
CA TRP A 7 -6.22 -9.49 30.49
C TRP A 7 -7.36 -8.50 30.77
N GLN A 8 -7.35 -7.38 30.05
CA GLN A 8 -8.35 -6.32 30.12
C GLN A 8 -8.63 -5.80 28.72
N TRP A 9 -9.83 -6.11 28.21
CA TRP A 9 -10.39 -5.58 26.97
C TRP A 9 -9.39 -5.49 25.80
N GLY A 10 -8.75 -6.63 25.48
CA GLY A 10 -7.83 -6.78 24.34
C GLY A 10 -6.37 -6.51 24.65
N LYS A 11 -5.98 -6.28 25.91
CA LYS A 11 -4.58 -6.07 26.32
C LYS A 11 -4.26 -6.73 27.65
N TRP A 12 -3.02 -7.19 27.80
CA TRP A 12 -2.50 -7.64 29.09
C TRP A 12 -2.00 -6.43 29.91
N ILE A 13 -2.46 -6.31 31.15
CA ILE A 13 -2.02 -5.30 32.11
C ILE A 13 -1.17 -5.94 33.21
N GLU A 14 -0.11 -5.26 33.67
CA GLU A 14 0.75 -5.73 34.76
C GLU A 14 0.30 -5.13 36.09
N VAL A 15 0.06 -5.98 37.09
CA VAL A 15 -0.26 -5.59 38.47
C VAL A 15 0.88 -6.00 39.40
N ARG A 16 1.39 -5.02 40.16
CA ARG A 16 2.48 -5.22 41.12
C ARG A 16 1.97 -5.30 42.54
N VAL A 17 2.41 -6.29 43.30
CA VAL A 17 2.08 -6.46 44.72
C VAL A 17 3.32 -6.72 45.57
N ASP A 18 3.28 -6.29 46.82
CA ASP A 18 4.18 -6.83 47.85
C ASP A 18 3.70 -8.22 48.31
N ASP A 19 4.48 -8.88 49.15
CA ASP A 19 4.28 -10.25 49.64
C ASP A 19 3.48 -10.35 50.95
N ARG A 20 3.00 -9.23 51.51
CA ARG A 20 2.22 -9.24 52.76
C ARG A 20 0.83 -9.83 52.54
N LEU A 21 0.53 -10.96 53.14
CA LEU A 21 -0.77 -11.64 53.00
C LEU A 21 -1.63 -11.45 54.25
N PRO A 22 -2.96 -11.26 54.11
CA PRO A 22 -3.87 -11.32 55.26
C PRO A 22 -3.85 -12.72 55.87
N THR A 23 -3.72 -12.82 57.20
CA THR A 23 -3.71 -14.09 57.93
C THR A 23 -4.81 -14.13 58.98
N ARG A 24 -5.26 -15.35 59.33
CA ARG A 24 -6.11 -15.62 60.48
C ARG A 24 -5.36 -16.62 61.37
N GLY A 25 -4.71 -16.13 62.41
CA GLY A 25 -3.66 -16.89 63.11
C GLY A 25 -2.44 -17.07 62.18
N ASP A 26 -1.84 -18.26 62.21
CA ASP A 26 -0.64 -18.60 61.41
C ASP A 26 -0.92 -19.08 59.99
N ARG A 27 -2.15 -18.92 59.48
CA ARG A 27 -2.55 -19.37 58.14
C ARG A 27 -3.09 -18.22 57.30
N PRO A 28 -2.85 -18.21 55.97
CA PRO A 28 -3.49 -17.26 55.06
C PRO A 28 -5.01 -17.27 55.22
N ALA A 29 -5.62 -16.08 55.30
CA ALA A 29 -7.06 -15.94 55.48
C ALA A 29 -7.88 -16.25 54.20
N HIS A 30 -7.21 -16.31 53.04
CA HIS A 30 -7.80 -16.55 51.73
C HIS A 30 -7.10 -17.73 51.01
N MET A 31 -6.99 -17.71 49.69
CA MET A 31 -6.46 -18.82 48.89
C MET A 31 -5.04 -19.22 49.35
N HIS A 32 -4.78 -20.52 49.47
CA HIS A 32 -3.49 -21.09 49.83
C HIS A 32 -3.28 -22.46 49.19
N CYS A 33 -2.03 -22.85 49.00
CA CYS A 33 -1.68 -24.17 48.50
C CYS A 33 -1.73 -25.21 49.63
N ALA A 34 -1.94 -26.49 49.27
CA ALA A 34 -1.88 -27.59 50.24
C ALA A 34 -0.49 -27.74 50.88
N GLN A 35 0.55 -27.43 50.10
CA GLN A 35 1.92 -27.27 50.57
C GLN A 35 2.09 -25.87 51.19
N PRO A 36 2.41 -25.76 52.49
CA PRO A 36 2.39 -24.49 53.23
C PRO A 36 3.52 -23.52 52.85
N ASP A 37 4.53 -23.99 52.13
CA ASP A 37 5.69 -23.23 51.63
C ASP A 37 5.46 -22.60 50.24
N ILE A 38 4.33 -22.89 49.58
CA ILE A 38 4.00 -22.38 48.25
C ILE A 38 2.96 -21.26 48.33
N PHE A 39 3.37 -20.03 47.95
CA PHE A 39 2.56 -18.81 48.13
C PHE A 39 2.06 -18.17 46.84
N TRP A 40 2.42 -18.67 45.65
CA TRP A 40 2.10 -17.99 44.39
C TRP A 40 0.59 -17.82 44.16
N ALA A 41 -0.23 -18.78 44.58
CA ALA A 41 -1.69 -18.73 44.46
C ALA A 41 -2.29 -17.62 45.35
N ALA A 42 -1.83 -17.51 46.59
CA ALA A 42 -2.22 -16.44 47.51
C ALA A 42 -1.82 -15.04 46.98
N LEU A 43 -0.64 -14.95 46.38
CA LEU A 43 -0.12 -13.71 45.81
C LEU A 43 -0.81 -13.33 44.48
N LEU A 44 -1.21 -14.32 43.69
CA LEU A 44 -2.05 -14.12 42.50
C LEU A 44 -3.42 -13.57 42.90
N GLU A 45 -4.07 -14.17 43.91
CA GLU A 45 -5.34 -13.69 44.44
C GLU A 45 -5.21 -12.26 44.98
N LYS A 46 -4.12 -11.93 45.68
CA LYS A 46 -3.83 -10.56 46.12
C LYS A 46 -3.72 -9.58 44.95
N ALA A 47 -3.00 -9.93 43.90
CA ALA A 47 -2.85 -9.10 42.72
C ALA A 47 -4.19 -8.90 42.00
N TYR A 48 -5.02 -9.94 41.94
CA TYR A 48 -6.35 -9.88 41.39
C TYR A 48 -7.30 -9.03 42.26
N ALA A 49 -7.24 -9.18 43.58
CA ALA A 49 -7.95 -8.32 44.52
C ALA A 49 -7.55 -6.85 44.33
N LYS A 50 -6.26 -6.56 44.16
CA LYS A 50 -5.76 -5.21 43.87
C LYS A 50 -6.32 -4.64 42.57
N LEU A 51 -6.45 -5.46 41.51
CA LEU A 51 -7.05 -5.04 40.24
C LEU A 51 -8.50 -4.58 40.42
N TYR A 52 -9.25 -5.23 41.31
CA TYR A 52 -10.65 -4.92 41.62
C TYR A 52 -10.84 -3.96 42.81
N GLY A 53 -9.75 -3.45 43.40
CA GLY A 53 -9.79 -2.50 44.52
C GLY A 53 -9.86 -3.12 45.92
N GLY A 54 -9.92 -4.44 46.07
CA GLY A 54 -9.86 -5.15 47.35
C GLY A 54 -10.44 -6.57 47.34
N TYR A 55 -10.11 -7.37 48.36
CA TYR A 55 -10.55 -8.78 48.48
C TYR A 55 -12.07 -8.94 48.59
N THR A 56 -12.77 -7.95 49.18
CA THR A 56 -14.23 -7.97 49.31
C THR A 56 -14.95 -7.94 47.96
N PHE A 57 -14.35 -7.36 46.94
CA PHE A 57 -14.93 -7.26 45.59
C PHE A 57 -14.87 -8.58 44.82
N LEU A 58 -13.97 -9.50 45.19
CA LEU A 58 -13.87 -10.81 44.54
C LEU A 58 -15.11 -11.70 44.79
N LYS A 59 -15.86 -11.45 45.88
CA LYS A 59 -17.11 -12.17 46.20
C LYS A 59 -18.23 -11.98 45.17
N TYR A 60 -18.14 -10.93 44.34
CA TYR A 60 -19.12 -10.61 43.31
C TYR A 60 -18.64 -11.00 41.89
N GLY A 61 -17.50 -11.69 41.79
CA GLY A 61 -16.96 -12.19 40.53
C GLY A 61 -17.71 -13.44 40.04
N THR A 62 -17.69 -13.67 38.72
CA THR A 62 -18.18 -14.91 38.12
C THR A 62 -17.00 -15.71 37.57
N VAL A 63 -17.18 -17.04 37.44
CA VAL A 63 -16.18 -17.92 36.82
C VAL A 63 -15.78 -17.42 35.43
N GLY A 64 -16.75 -16.99 34.62
CA GLY A 64 -16.48 -16.45 33.29
C GLY A 64 -15.59 -15.20 33.29
N ARG A 65 -15.75 -14.29 34.27
CA ARG A 65 -14.91 -13.09 34.39
C ARG A 65 -13.48 -13.45 34.76
N ALA A 66 -13.31 -14.33 35.74
CA ALA A 66 -11.99 -14.81 36.15
C ALA A 66 -11.27 -15.52 35.00
N LEU A 67 -11.97 -16.36 34.24
CA LEU A 67 -11.39 -17.03 33.08
C LEU A 67 -10.90 -16.04 32.03
N GLN A 68 -11.73 -15.06 31.66
CA GLN A 68 -11.33 -14.02 30.71
C GLN A 68 -10.10 -13.24 31.21
N ASP A 69 -10.09 -12.81 32.47
CA ASP A 69 -9.04 -11.94 33.00
C ASP A 69 -7.72 -12.68 33.26
N LEU A 70 -7.78 -13.99 33.53
CA LEU A 70 -6.59 -14.81 33.76
C LEU A 70 -6.00 -15.40 32.48
N THR A 71 -6.79 -15.53 31.40
CA THR A 71 -6.37 -16.25 30.20
C THR A 71 -6.45 -15.44 28.91
N GLY A 72 -7.17 -14.32 28.91
CA GLY A 72 -7.52 -13.60 27.68
C GLY A 72 -8.48 -14.34 26.75
N ALA A 73 -9.01 -15.49 27.17
CA ALA A 73 -9.89 -16.32 26.35
C ALA A 73 -11.20 -15.63 25.96
N VAL A 74 -11.81 -16.13 24.88
CA VAL A 74 -13.24 -15.95 24.64
C VAL A 74 -13.99 -16.94 25.50
N VAL A 75 -14.89 -16.44 26.37
CA VAL A 75 -15.57 -17.29 27.35
C VAL A 75 -17.07 -17.32 27.09
N GLN A 76 -17.63 -18.53 27.06
CA GLN A 76 -19.07 -18.77 26.94
C GLN A 76 -19.51 -19.83 27.95
N SER A 77 -20.73 -19.69 28.47
CA SER A 77 -21.42 -20.74 29.23
C SER A 77 -22.51 -21.36 28.38
N VAL A 78 -22.54 -22.68 28.33
CA VAL A 78 -23.57 -23.45 27.62
C VAL A 78 -23.96 -24.68 28.44
N PRO A 79 -25.16 -25.25 28.22
CA PRO A 79 -25.46 -26.59 28.70
C PRO A 79 -24.51 -27.61 28.07
N PRO A 80 -24.06 -28.64 28.81
CA PRO A 80 -23.16 -29.64 28.26
C PRO A 80 -23.87 -30.47 27.18
N SER A 81 -23.18 -30.73 26.07
CA SER A 81 -23.68 -31.58 24.98
C SER A 81 -22.56 -32.37 24.30
N GLY A 82 -22.90 -33.51 23.71
CA GLY A 82 -21.94 -34.39 23.03
C GLY A 82 -21.14 -33.70 21.90
N PRO A 83 -21.79 -33.03 20.92
CA PRO A 83 -21.10 -32.34 19.84
C PRO A 83 -20.14 -31.24 20.31
N LEU A 84 -20.53 -30.52 21.37
CA LEU A 84 -19.73 -29.47 22.00
C LEU A 84 -18.42 -30.04 22.57
N LEU A 85 -18.50 -31.14 23.31
CA LEU A 85 -17.33 -31.79 23.90
C LEU A 85 -16.37 -32.30 22.82
N GLY A 86 -16.90 -32.90 21.75
CA GLY A 86 -16.11 -33.39 20.61
C GLY A 86 -15.36 -32.29 19.85
N GLY A 87 -15.95 -31.11 19.69
CA GLY A 87 -15.32 -29.98 19.00
C GLY A 87 -14.39 -29.14 19.88
N ALA A 88 -14.73 -28.95 21.17
CA ALA A 88 -14.01 -28.02 22.04
C ALA A 88 -12.75 -28.61 22.70
N VAL A 89 -12.78 -29.88 23.12
CA VAL A 89 -11.69 -30.52 23.87
C VAL A 89 -10.39 -30.69 23.06
N PRO A 90 -10.43 -31.10 21.78
CA PRO A 90 -9.20 -31.24 20.96
C PRO A 90 -8.55 -29.89 20.61
N ARG A 91 -9.26 -28.78 20.82
CA ARG A 91 -8.79 -27.41 20.54
C ARG A 91 -8.27 -26.76 21.81
N SER A 92 -7.55 -25.65 21.68
CA SER A 92 -7.06 -24.84 22.80
C SER A 92 -8.20 -24.15 23.58
N THR A 93 -9.14 -24.94 24.12
CA THR A 93 -10.30 -24.50 24.90
C THR A 93 -10.24 -25.15 26.28
N LEU A 94 -10.22 -24.35 27.34
CA LEU A 94 -10.38 -24.87 28.71
C LEU A 94 -11.87 -25.11 28.98
N LEU A 95 -12.19 -26.23 29.61
CA LEU A 95 -13.57 -26.64 29.92
C LEU A 95 -13.73 -26.73 31.43
N ILE A 96 -14.70 -26.00 31.97
CA ILE A 96 -15.01 -25.98 33.41
C ILE A 96 -16.49 -26.26 33.61
N ALA A 97 -16.81 -27.35 34.30
CA ALA A 97 -18.17 -27.83 34.46
C ALA A 97 -18.68 -27.63 35.90
N ILE A 98 -19.98 -27.33 36.05
CA ILE A 98 -20.65 -27.17 37.34
C ILE A 98 -21.85 -28.13 37.42
N SER A 99 -21.96 -28.88 38.52
CA SER A 99 -22.92 -30.00 38.67
C SER A 99 -24.32 -29.62 39.20
N GLY A 100 -24.60 -28.35 39.42
CA GLY A 100 -25.93 -27.89 39.87
C GLY A 100 -25.93 -26.42 40.28
N LEU A 101 -27.06 -25.74 40.03
CA LEU A 101 -27.33 -24.35 40.39
C LEU A 101 -28.12 -24.27 41.71
N GLU A 102 -27.44 -24.27 42.85
CA GLU A 102 -28.03 -24.20 44.19
C GLU A 102 -27.57 -22.93 44.93
N LYS A 103 -28.30 -22.45 45.94
CA LYS A 103 -27.91 -21.21 46.67
C LYS A 103 -26.63 -21.35 47.51
N GLU A 104 -26.28 -22.58 47.89
CA GLU A 104 -25.12 -22.90 48.71
C GLU A 104 -24.48 -24.19 48.20
N THR A 105 -23.15 -24.27 48.27
CA THR A 105 -22.38 -25.47 47.91
C THR A 105 -22.75 -26.63 48.83
N LYS A 106 -23.35 -27.68 48.28
CA LYS A 106 -23.73 -28.90 49.01
C LYS A 106 -23.09 -30.13 48.39
N ARG A 107 -22.76 -31.09 49.24
CA ARG A 107 -22.23 -32.39 48.81
C ARG A 107 -23.37 -33.36 48.51
N ARG A 108 -23.38 -33.91 47.29
CA ARG A 108 -24.33 -34.95 46.87
C ARG A 108 -23.86 -36.34 47.30
N ARG A 109 -24.79 -37.31 47.36
CA ARG A 109 -24.48 -38.73 47.65
C ARG A 109 -23.46 -39.34 46.69
N SER A 110 -23.39 -38.85 45.45
CA SER A 110 -22.41 -39.26 44.44
C SER A 110 -20.99 -38.74 44.69
N GLY A 111 -20.79 -37.87 45.69
CA GLY A 111 -19.52 -37.20 45.96
C GLY A 111 -19.38 -35.82 45.31
N LEU A 112 -20.19 -35.46 44.32
CA LEU A 112 -20.10 -34.15 43.65
C LEU A 112 -20.61 -33.00 44.55
N LEU A 113 -19.89 -31.88 44.54
CA LEU A 113 -20.28 -30.58 45.11
C LEU A 113 -21.05 -29.71 44.11
N THR A 114 -22.18 -29.15 44.54
CA THR A 114 -22.99 -28.19 43.76
C THR A 114 -22.37 -26.79 43.77
N GLU A 115 -22.62 -25.97 42.74
CA GLU A 115 -21.94 -24.67 42.53
C GLU A 115 -20.41 -24.70 42.46
N HIS A 116 -19.79 -25.88 42.43
CA HIS A 116 -18.33 -26.04 42.42
C HIS A 116 -17.78 -26.27 41.00
N PRO A 117 -16.74 -25.53 40.58
CA PRO A 117 -16.14 -25.70 39.25
C PRO A 117 -15.20 -26.92 39.19
N TYR A 118 -15.44 -27.82 38.25
CA TYR A 118 -14.58 -28.97 37.91
C TYR A 118 -13.91 -28.73 36.56
N CYS A 119 -12.59 -28.93 36.46
CA CYS A 119 -11.88 -28.81 35.20
C CYS A 119 -12.00 -30.12 34.40
N VAL A 120 -12.38 -30.04 33.13
CA VAL A 120 -12.35 -31.20 32.23
C VAL A 120 -10.94 -31.35 31.67
N THR A 121 -10.28 -32.47 31.99
CA THR A 121 -8.86 -32.69 31.65
C THR A 121 -8.65 -33.78 30.61
N GLY A 122 -9.71 -34.45 30.14
CA GLY A 122 -9.60 -35.45 29.07
C GLY A 122 -10.93 -36.03 28.60
N LEU A 123 -10.91 -36.59 27.39
CA LEU A 123 -11.96 -37.44 26.83
C LEU A 123 -11.31 -38.73 26.32
N ALA A 124 -11.99 -39.86 26.50
CA ALA A 124 -11.56 -41.14 25.98
C ALA A 124 -12.76 -41.92 25.44
N ARG A 125 -12.52 -42.79 24.47
CA ARG A 125 -13.53 -43.73 23.97
C ARG A 125 -12.98 -45.13 24.16
N VAL A 126 -13.69 -45.94 24.94
CA VAL A 126 -13.25 -47.28 25.33
C VAL A 126 -14.16 -48.34 24.75
N ARG A 127 -13.58 -49.46 24.35
CA ARG A 127 -14.30 -50.66 23.91
C ARG A 127 -14.23 -51.70 25.01
N ALA A 128 -15.40 -52.23 25.40
CA ALA A 128 -15.44 -53.40 26.28
C ALA A 128 -14.98 -54.63 25.49
N ASN A 129 -14.20 -55.51 26.12
CA ASN A 129 -13.80 -56.78 25.51
C ASN A 129 -15.04 -57.66 25.24
N SER A 130 -15.20 -58.11 24.00
CA SER A 130 -16.30 -58.99 23.57
C SER A 130 -16.15 -60.45 24.02
N ASN A 131 -15.15 -60.79 24.84
CA ASN A 131 -14.81 -62.18 25.14
C ASN A 131 -15.36 -62.71 26.47
N ASP A 132 -16.02 -61.88 27.30
CA ASP A 132 -16.58 -62.30 28.60
C ASP A 132 -18.12 -62.26 28.66
N SER A 133 -18.81 -62.29 27.52
CA SER A 133 -20.28 -62.30 27.48
C SER A 133 -20.91 -63.69 27.70
N ALA A 134 -20.37 -64.52 28.61
CA ALA A 134 -20.93 -65.83 28.94
C ALA A 134 -21.66 -65.87 30.30
N THR A 135 -21.55 -64.86 31.16
CA THR A 135 -22.25 -64.87 32.46
C THR A 135 -22.73 -63.48 32.84
N HIS A 136 -23.86 -63.06 32.27
CA HIS A 136 -24.96 -62.34 32.94
C HIS A 136 -25.85 -61.70 31.87
N GLY A 137 -27.09 -62.18 31.79
CA GLY A 137 -28.07 -61.69 30.83
C GLY A 137 -28.54 -60.27 31.14
N SER A 138 -28.14 -59.33 30.28
CA SER A 138 -29.04 -58.30 29.76
C SER A 138 -28.46 -57.81 28.44
N GLY A 139 -29.23 -57.93 27.37
CA GLY A 139 -28.81 -57.47 26.06
C GLY A 139 -28.57 -55.96 26.06
N SER A 140 -27.31 -55.56 25.94
CA SER A 140 -26.98 -54.33 25.25
C SER A 140 -25.79 -54.62 24.33
N SER A 141 -25.96 -54.23 23.08
CA SER A 141 -25.00 -54.33 21.99
C SER A 141 -23.60 -53.86 22.44
N GLY A 142 -22.55 -54.52 21.94
CA GLY A 142 -21.15 -54.13 22.16
C GLY A 142 -20.89 -52.70 21.68
N GLY A 143 -21.15 -51.73 22.57
CA GLY A 143 -21.14 -50.32 22.28
C GLY A 143 -19.90 -49.66 22.86
N ASP A 144 -19.18 -48.92 22.02
CA ASP A 144 -18.12 -48.02 22.47
C ASP A 144 -18.65 -47.09 23.58
N THR A 145 -18.00 -47.05 24.74
CA THR A 145 -18.36 -46.15 25.84
C THR A 145 -17.45 -44.93 25.84
N SER A 146 -18.04 -43.73 25.85
CA SER A 146 -17.28 -42.48 25.95
C SER A 146 -17.12 -42.06 27.41
N LEU A 147 -15.88 -41.79 27.82
CA LEU A 147 -15.48 -41.35 29.15
C LEU A 147 -14.99 -39.91 29.14
N ILE A 148 -15.20 -39.20 30.24
CA ILE A 148 -14.71 -37.85 30.48
C ILE A 148 -13.96 -37.80 31.81
N ARG A 149 -12.79 -37.15 31.81
CA ARG A 149 -11.95 -36.95 33.00
C ARG A 149 -12.17 -35.55 33.57
N LEU A 150 -12.41 -35.49 34.87
CA LEU A 150 -12.66 -34.27 35.62
C LEU A 150 -11.66 -34.13 36.76
N ARG A 151 -11.31 -32.89 37.11
CA ARG A 151 -10.46 -32.53 38.24
C ARG A 151 -11.16 -31.55 39.17
N SER A 152 -11.17 -31.85 40.47
CA SER A 152 -11.60 -30.90 41.50
C SER A 152 -10.41 -30.06 41.99
N PRO A 153 -10.54 -28.72 42.11
CA PRO A 153 -9.49 -27.86 42.66
C PRO A 153 -9.30 -27.98 44.18
N TRP A 154 -10.20 -28.67 44.91
CA TRP A 154 -10.10 -28.82 46.37
C TRP A 154 -9.51 -30.20 46.73
N ILE A 155 -8.32 -30.19 47.34
CA ILE A 155 -7.69 -31.37 47.93
C ILE A 155 -8.32 -31.64 49.31
N GLY A 156 -8.61 -32.92 49.59
CA GLY A 156 -9.58 -33.37 50.59
C GLY A 156 -9.46 -32.84 52.02
N GLY A 157 -10.61 -32.42 52.55
CA GLY A 157 -10.97 -32.21 53.96
C GLY A 157 -12.48 -32.54 54.15
N GLU A 158 -13.19 -31.97 55.12
CA GLU A 158 -14.64 -32.22 55.36
C GLU A 158 -15.54 -32.08 54.10
N TRP A 159 -15.10 -31.29 53.12
CA TRP A 159 -15.81 -31.01 51.85
C TRP A 159 -15.24 -31.77 50.63
N GLY A 160 -14.20 -32.58 50.79
CA GLY A 160 -13.55 -33.32 49.72
C GLY A 160 -14.40 -34.48 49.21
N GLY A 161 -15.07 -34.27 48.09
CA GLY A 161 -15.86 -35.29 47.42
C GLY A 161 -15.06 -36.00 46.33
N VAL A 162 -14.63 -37.25 46.59
CA VAL A 162 -14.16 -38.15 45.54
C VAL A 162 -15.39 -38.76 44.87
N TRP A 163 -15.45 -38.77 43.54
CA TRP A 163 -16.53 -39.39 42.78
C TRP A 163 -16.68 -40.87 43.14
N CYS A 164 -17.88 -41.31 43.53
CA CYS A 164 -18.17 -42.69 43.95
C CYS A 164 -19.06 -43.48 42.98
N GLY A 165 -19.32 -42.95 41.78
CA GLY A 165 -20.16 -43.60 40.76
C GLY A 165 -19.35 -44.50 39.80
N ALA A 166 -19.96 -44.86 38.67
CA ALA A 166 -19.31 -45.67 37.64
C ALA A 166 -18.01 -45.00 37.15
N TRP A 167 -16.97 -45.80 36.89
CA TRP A 167 -15.62 -45.37 36.51
C TRP A 167 -14.85 -44.57 37.58
N SER A 168 -15.34 -44.54 38.82
CA SER A 168 -14.54 -44.12 39.98
C SER A 168 -13.29 -45.00 40.16
N GLU A 169 -12.31 -44.57 40.95
CA GLU A 169 -11.01 -45.28 41.08
C GLU A 169 -11.15 -46.76 41.49
N ARG A 170 -12.21 -47.11 42.23
CA ARG A 170 -12.49 -48.47 42.73
C ARG A 170 -13.62 -49.19 41.98
N SER A 171 -14.08 -48.63 40.87
CA SER A 171 -15.19 -49.18 40.08
C SER A 171 -14.80 -50.49 39.38
N TRP A 172 -15.73 -51.45 39.32
CA TRP A 172 -15.49 -52.76 38.68
C TRP A 172 -15.38 -52.67 37.15
N GLU A 173 -15.95 -51.62 36.56
CA GLU A 173 -15.96 -51.31 35.13
C GLU A 173 -14.55 -51.18 34.54
N TRP A 174 -13.55 -50.80 35.34
CA TRP A 174 -12.15 -50.78 34.93
C TRP A 174 -11.58 -52.16 34.59
N ASN A 175 -12.17 -53.23 35.13
CA ASN A 175 -11.73 -54.60 34.86
C ASN A 175 -12.22 -55.11 33.49
N ALA A 176 -13.18 -54.43 32.86
CA ALA A 176 -13.71 -54.80 31.54
C ALA A 176 -12.88 -54.27 30.36
N LEU A 177 -11.87 -53.43 30.62
CA LEU A 177 -10.94 -52.91 29.62
C LEU A 177 -9.75 -53.86 29.43
N ASN A 178 -9.18 -53.88 28.22
CA ASN A 178 -7.89 -54.54 28.00
C ASN A 178 -6.78 -53.84 28.83
N GLU A 179 -5.71 -54.58 29.14
CA GLU A 179 -4.63 -54.14 30.01
C GLU A 179 -3.97 -52.84 29.53
N ARG A 180 -3.78 -52.69 28.21
CA ARG A 180 -3.20 -51.50 27.59
C ARG A 180 -4.05 -50.24 27.77
N ASP A 181 -5.35 -50.31 27.50
CA ASP A 181 -6.28 -49.18 27.64
C ASP A 181 -6.46 -48.82 29.12
N ARG A 182 -6.46 -49.84 30.00
CA ARG A 182 -6.48 -49.64 31.44
C ARG A 182 -5.23 -48.90 31.90
N GLU A 183 -4.03 -49.32 31.50
CA GLU A 183 -2.77 -48.62 31.84
C GLU A 183 -2.75 -47.17 31.34
N LEU A 184 -3.18 -46.93 30.10
CA LEU A 184 -3.23 -45.60 29.51
C LEU A 184 -4.19 -44.63 30.24
N LEU A 185 -5.33 -45.13 30.70
CA LEU A 185 -6.35 -44.30 31.37
C LEU A 185 -6.18 -44.25 32.90
N SER A 186 -5.46 -45.22 33.47
CA SER A 186 -5.18 -45.33 34.91
C SER A 186 -3.89 -44.64 35.33
N SER A 187 -3.52 -43.50 34.73
CA SER A 187 -2.44 -42.65 35.25
C SER A 187 -2.78 -42.23 36.70
N ARG A 188 -2.39 -43.07 37.66
CA ARG A 188 -2.70 -42.98 39.09
C ARG A 188 -1.66 -42.08 39.76
N SER A 189 -1.85 -40.77 39.69
CA SER A 189 -1.26 -39.88 40.68
C SER A 189 -2.25 -39.77 41.85
N SER A 190 -1.91 -40.42 42.97
CA SER A 190 -2.78 -40.61 44.15
C SER A 190 -3.20 -39.32 44.89
N ASN A 191 -2.83 -38.14 44.38
CA ASN A 191 -2.97 -36.86 45.08
C ASN A 191 -3.69 -35.74 44.29
N ASP A 192 -4.19 -36.00 43.07
CA ASP A 192 -4.60 -34.90 42.16
C ASP A 192 -6.10 -34.58 42.10
N CYS A 193 -6.94 -35.28 42.86
CA CYS A 193 -8.40 -35.11 42.86
C CYS A 193 -9.04 -35.20 41.47
N GLU A 194 -8.44 -36.01 40.59
CA GLU A 194 -8.98 -36.35 39.27
C GLU A 194 -9.81 -37.64 39.32
N PHE A 195 -10.86 -37.71 38.50
CA PHE A 195 -11.67 -38.92 38.35
C PHE A 195 -12.26 -39.02 36.94
N TRP A 196 -12.57 -40.24 36.53
CA TRP A 196 -13.30 -40.51 35.28
C TRP A 196 -14.79 -40.78 35.56
N MET A 197 -15.62 -40.42 34.60
CA MET A 197 -17.04 -40.79 34.57
C MET A 197 -17.50 -40.99 33.13
N SER A 198 -18.65 -41.63 32.91
CA SER A 198 -19.21 -41.74 31.56
C SER A 198 -19.74 -40.39 31.07
N VAL A 199 -19.63 -40.11 29.76
CA VAL A 199 -20.17 -38.88 29.16
C VAL A 199 -21.68 -38.78 29.38
N ASN A 200 -22.42 -39.90 29.31
CA ASN A 200 -23.87 -39.91 29.60
C ASN A 200 -24.17 -39.48 31.05
N GLU A 201 -23.36 -39.94 31.99
CA GLU A 201 -23.50 -39.57 33.40
C GLU A 201 -23.10 -38.10 33.64
N PHE A 202 -22.12 -37.59 32.90
CA PHE A 202 -21.77 -36.18 32.89
C PHE A 202 -22.92 -35.30 32.37
N LEU A 203 -23.49 -35.64 31.22
CA LEU A 203 -24.60 -34.88 30.60
C LEU A 203 -25.86 -34.83 31.45
N THR A 204 -26.09 -35.82 32.31
CA THR A 204 -27.25 -35.87 33.22
C THR A 204 -27.02 -35.12 34.53
N ARG A 205 -25.76 -34.97 34.97
CA ARG A 205 -25.41 -34.43 36.29
C ARG A 205 -24.82 -33.02 36.24
N PHE A 206 -24.23 -32.62 35.13
CA PHE A 206 -23.69 -31.28 34.93
C PHE A 206 -24.69 -30.40 34.19
N VAL A 207 -24.87 -29.18 34.70
CA VAL A 207 -25.90 -28.26 34.20
C VAL A 207 -25.32 -27.12 33.37
N VAL A 208 -24.06 -26.75 33.64
CA VAL A 208 -23.37 -25.66 32.95
C VAL A 208 -21.93 -26.09 32.67
N ILE A 209 -21.46 -25.83 31.46
CA ILE A 209 -20.05 -25.88 31.11
C ILE A 209 -19.58 -24.52 30.58
N TRP A 210 -18.51 -24.02 31.17
CA TRP A 210 -17.78 -22.84 30.74
C TRP A 210 -16.67 -23.27 29.78
N LEU A 211 -16.68 -22.67 28.59
CA LEU A 211 -15.68 -22.87 27.56
C LEU A 211 -14.84 -21.60 27.49
N ALA A 212 -13.54 -21.72 27.71
CA ALA A 212 -12.59 -20.62 27.56
C ALA A 212 -11.67 -20.92 26.38
N HIS A 213 -12.00 -20.36 25.21
CA HIS A 213 -11.22 -20.51 23.98
C HIS A 213 -10.00 -19.61 24.03
N ILE A 214 -8.81 -20.20 24.08
CA ILE A 214 -7.52 -19.51 24.18
C ILE A 214 -7.09 -19.06 22.78
N GLY A 215 -6.72 -17.79 22.64
CA GLY A 215 -6.27 -17.23 21.36
C GLY A 215 -4.95 -17.82 20.87
N PRO A 216 -4.63 -17.68 19.56
CA PRO A 216 -3.39 -18.23 18.99
C PRO A 216 -2.11 -17.69 19.63
N ASP A 217 -2.09 -16.39 19.98
CA ASP A 217 -0.92 -15.75 20.60
C ASP A 217 -0.65 -16.34 21.99
N ASP A 218 -1.68 -16.48 22.81
CA ASP A 218 -1.57 -17.04 24.16
C ASP A 218 -1.28 -18.55 24.11
N TRP A 219 -1.85 -19.28 23.12
CA TRP A 219 -1.53 -20.69 22.86
C TRP A 219 -0.05 -20.88 22.49
N ALA A 220 0.52 -19.99 21.67
CA ALA A 220 1.92 -20.08 21.27
C ALA A 220 2.88 -19.89 22.46
N LEU A 221 2.48 -19.10 23.46
CA LEU A 221 3.27 -18.81 24.65
C LEU A 221 3.20 -19.90 25.73
N GLU A 222 2.19 -20.77 25.71
CA GLU A 222 1.94 -21.77 26.76
C GLU A 222 2.20 -23.20 26.23
N PRO A 223 3.38 -23.80 26.50
CA PRO A 223 3.73 -25.13 26.00
C PRO A 223 2.74 -26.22 26.41
N GLY A 224 2.09 -26.07 27.58
CA GLY A 224 1.08 -27.01 28.06
C GLY A 224 -0.15 -27.13 27.18
N LEU A 225 -0.40 -26.16 26.28
CA LEU A 225 -1.52 -26.16 25.35
C LEU A 225 -1.17 -26.72 23.96
N HIS A 226 0.11 -26.97 23.66
CA HIS A 226 0.56 -27.42 22.32
C HIS A 226 0.08 -28.83 21.94
N THR A 227 -0.41 -29.61 22.91
CA THR A 227 -1.09 -30.89 22.65
C THR A 227 -2.47 -30.70 22.02
N ARG A 228 -3.01 -29.47 22.02
CA ARG A 228 -4.30 -29.11 21.47
C ARG A 228 -4.12 -28.22 20.24
N ALA A 229 -5.01 -28.36 19.26
CA ALA A 229 -4.92 -27.56 18.04
C ALA A 229 -5.31 -26.09 18.29
N PRO A 230 -4.60 -25.10 17.70
CA PRO A 230 -4.86 -23.68 17.94
C PRO A 230 -6.13 -23.19 17.22
N TRP A 231 -6.62 -22.04 17.66
CA TRP A 231 -7.61 -21.23 16.95
C TRP A 231 -6.92 -20.23 16.02
N ARG A 232 -7.54 -19.92 14.88
CA ARG A 232 -7.22 -18.68 14.13
C ARG A 232 -8.11 -17.57 14.64
N ALA A 233 -7.60 -16.36 14.78
CA ALA A 233 -8.35 -15.25 15.37
C ALA A 233 -8.34 -14.00 14.49
N ALA A 234 -9.50 -13.35 14.37
CA ALA A 234 -9.64 -11.99 13.87
C ALA A 234 -10.18 -11.08 14.98
N LEU A 235 -9.52 -9.95 15.21
CA LEU A 235 -9.88 -9.00 16.27
C LEU A 235 -10.16 -7.62 15.70
N ALA A 236 -11.25 -6.99 16.14
CA ALA A 236 -11.61 -5.64 15.72
C ALA A 236 -12.17 -4.80 16.88
N VAL A 237 -11.51 -3.69 17.18
CA VAL A 237 -12.00 -2.69 18.14
C VAL A 237 -12.78 -1.61 17.38
N ARG A 238 -14.05 -1.44 17.71
CA ARG A 238 -14.94 -0.47 17.05
C ARG A 238 -15.83 0.22 18.08
N GLN A 239 -16.64 1.15 17.60
CA GLN A 239 -17.61 1.88 18.41
C GLN A 239 -18.95 1.98 17.68
N TRP A 240 -20.03 1.86 18.44
CA TRP A 240 -21.37 2.24 18.03
C TRP A 240 -21.58 3.72 18.31
N ARG A 241 -22.10 4.45 17.33
CA ARG A 241 -22.47 5.86 17.42
C ARG A 241 -23.91 6.06 16.96
N GLY A 242 -24.64 6.85 17.74
CA GLY A 242 -26.01 7.22 17.45
C GLY A 242 -26.07 7.99 16.13
N GLY A 243 -26.99 7.58 15.25
CA GLY A 243 -27.17 8.24 13.95
C GLY A 243 -26.22 7.79 12.85
N PHE A 244 -25.25 6.90 13.13
CA PHE A 244 -24.34 6.36 12.13
C PHE A 244 -24.45 4.84 12.03
N ASN A 245 -23.94 4.13 13.03
CA ASN A 245 -23.77 2.67 13.01
C ASN A 245 -24.28 1.99 14.29
N ALA A 246 -24.97 2.70 15.18
CA ALA A 246 -25.74 2.13 16.28
C ALA A 246 -27.13 1.71 15.79
N GLY A 247 -27.19 0.68 14.96
CA GLY A 247 -28.38 0.26 14.21
C GLY A 247 -29.37 -0.58 15.01
N GLY A 248 -28.93 -1.21 16.10
CA GLY A 248 -29.76 -2.10 16.91
C GLY A 248 -29.89 -3.52 16.34
N PRO A 249 -30.57 -4.43 17.05
CA PRO A 249 -30.81 -5.80 16.61
C PRO A 249 -31.65 -5.88 15.32
N HIS A 250 -31.72 -7.08 14.72
CA HIS A 250 -32.43 -7.37 13.46
C HIS A 250 -33.90 -6.93 13.39
N LYS A 251 -34.56 -6.71 14.54
CA LYS A 251 -35.94 -6.19 14.61
C LYS A 251 -36.08 -4.76 14.08
N PHE A 252 -35.00 -3.99 14.03
CA PHE A 252 -34.98 -2.60 13.57
C PHE A 252 -34.57 -2.51 12.10
N ILE A 253 -35.41 -3.05 11.21
CA ILE A 253 -35.15 -3.25 9.77
C ILE A 253 -34.44 -2.05 9.11
N ASP A 254 -34.92 -0.83 9.36
CA ASP A 254 -34.40 0.40 8.75
C ASP A 254 -32.96 0.73 9.15
N THR A 255 -32.51 0.28 10.32
CA THR A 255 -31.23 0.68 10.91
C THR A 255 -30.28 -0.48 11.15
N THR A 256 -30.73 -1.73 11.23
CA THR A 256 -29.87 -2.90 11.51
C THR A 256 -28.69 -3.00 10.53
N ALA A 257 -28.92 -2.80 9.23
CA ALA A 257 -27.88 -2.88 8.21
C ALA A 257 -26.77 -1.82 8.37
N THR A 258 -26.99 -0.78 9.19
CA THR A 258 -25.99 0.26 9.46
C THR A 258 -24.97 -0.16 10.51
N ASN A 259 -25.24 -1.20 11.30
CA ASN A 259 -24.27 -1.75 12.23
C ASN A 259 -22.94 -2.09 11.52
N PRO A 260 -21.82 -2.09 12.25
CA PRO A 260 -20.56 -2.62 11.73
C PRO A 260 -20.77 -4.03 11.17
N GLN A 261 -20.30 -4.29 9.95
CA GLN A 261 -20.48 -5.57 9.27
C GLN A 261 -19.12 -6.23 9.09
N PHE A 262 -18.98 -7.49 9.51
CA PHE A 262 -17.77 -8.28 9.38
C PHE A 262 -18.09 -9.53 8.59
N ARG A 263 -17.41 -9.72 7.45
CA ARG A 263 -17.63 -10.86 6.58
C ARG A 263 -16.73 -12.01 7.01
N ILE A 264 -17.30 -13.21 7.02
CA ILE A 264 -16.62 -14.49 7.28
C ILE A 264 -16.82 -15.34 6.02
N ARG A 265 -15.73 -15.71 5.37
CA ARG A 265 -15.74 -16.62 4.23
C ARG A 265 -15.18 -17.98 4.64
N VAL A 266 -16.00 -19.01 4.47
CA VAL A 266 -15.62 -20.41 4.66
C VAL A 266 -15.38 -21.02 3.28
N PRO A 267 -14.12 -21.35 2.91
CA PRO A 267 -13.80 -21.81 1.57
C PRO A 267 -14.39 -23.20 1.26
N PRO A 268 -14.72 -23.49 -0.01
CA PRO A 268 -15.16 -24.82 -0.43
C PRO A 268 -13.98 -25.81 -0.44
N GLY A 269 -14.11 -26.98 0.19
CA GLY A 269 -13.07 -28.02 0.09
C GLY A 269 -12.89 -29.06 1.21
N HIS A 270 -13.77 -29.16 2.22
CA HIS A 270 -13.64 -30.19 3.28
C HIS A 270 -15.01 -30.78 3.67
N PRO A 271 -15.12 -32.07 4.04
CA PRO A 271 -16.41 -32.72 4.35
C PRO A 271 -17.12 -32.25 5.64
N SER A 272 -16.54 -31.34 6.43
CA SER A 272 -17.05 -30.92 7.75
C SER A 272 -17.33 -29.42 7.82
N LYS A 273 -18.38 -29.04 8.58
CA LYS A 273 -18.67 -27.64 8.92
C LYS A 273 -17.47 -26.99 9.64
N ALA A 274 -17.22 -25.70 9.38
CA ALA A 274 -16.21 -24.91 10.09
C ALA A 274 -16.73 -24.48 11.45
N HIS A 275 -15.93 -24.65 12.50
CA HIS A 275 -16.27 -24.22 13.84
C HIS A 275 -15.81 -22.78 14.05
N VAL A 276 -16.75 -21.88 14.30
CA VAL A 276 -16.50 -20.45 14.44
C VAL A 276 -17.09 -19.96 15.77
N VAL A 277 -16.28 -19.29 16.58
CA VAL A 277 -16.72 -18.61 17.79
C VAL A 277 -16.73 -17.12 17.52
N VAL A 278 -17.89 -16.48 17.67
CA VAL A 278 -18.03 -15.04 17.56
C VAL A 278 -18.26 -14.47 18.95
N ALA A 279 -17.47 -13.47 19.33
CA ALA A 279 -17.58 -12.81 20.61
C ALA A 279 -17.53 -11.30 20.50
N VAL A 280 -18.45 -10.62 21.19
CA VAL A 280 -18.53 -9.17 21.27
C VAL A 280 -18.40 -8.77 22.73
N ALA A 281 -17.34 -8.04 23.06
CA ALA A 281 -17.08 -7.54 24.39
C ALA A 281 -17.22 -6.02 24.46
N GLN A 282 -18.06 -5.51 25.35
CA GLN A 282 -18.14 -4.06 25.62
C GLN A 282 -16.92 -3.59 26.41
N LYS A 283 -16.56 -2.31 26.28
CA LYS A 283 -15.49 -1.73 27.10
C LYS A 283 -15.95 -1.65 28.56
N TYR A 284 -15.11 -2.14 29.47
CA TYR A 284 -15.36 -2.14 30.91
C TYR A 284 -14.14 -1.64 31.70
N GLU A 285 -14.36 -1.37 32.99
CA GLU A 285 -13.33 -1.02 33.97
C GLU A 285 -13.50 -1.93 35.20
N CYS A 286 -12.40 -2.41 35.77
CA CYS A 286 -12.44 -3.31 36.93
C CYS A 286 -12.71 -2.60 38.26
N TYR A 287 -12.41 -1.31 38.36
CA TYR A 287 -12.66 -0.50 39.55
C TYR A 287 -14.02 0.19 39.42
N ARG A 288 -15.08 -0.37 40.01
CA ARG A 288 -16.45 0.18 39.90
C ARG A 288 -17.05 0.60 41.25
N SER A 289 -17.82 1.68 41.24
CA SER A 289 -18.81 1.98 42.29
C SER A 289 -20.05 1.09 42.10
N ARG A 290 -20.81 0.85 43.16
CA ARG A 290 -21.89 -0.14 43.26
C ARG A 290 -23.08 0.07 42.28
N ASN A 291 -23.13 1.17 41.53
CA ASN A 291 -24.31 1.66 40.80
C ASN A 291 -24.15 1.75 39.26
N TYR A 292 -23.13 1.13 38.64
CA TYR A 292 -22.92 1.19 37.19
C TYR A 292 -23.34 -0.12 36.51
N GLU A 293 -24.38 -0.07 35.68
CA GLU A 293 -24.84 -1.22 34.87
C GLU A 293 -24.11 -1.26 33.53
N ASP A 294 -23.78 -2.47 33.07
CA ASP A 294 -23.20 -2.73 31.76
C ASP A 294 -24.25 -2.48 30.66
N GLU A 295 -23.81 -2.00 29.49
CA GLU A 295 -24.69 -1.76 28.35
C GLU A 295 -25.18 -3.10 27.76
N GLU A 296 -26.38 -3.10 27.18
CA GLU A 296 -26.91 -4.30 26.52
C GLU A 296 -26.28 -4.47 25.12
N ILE A 297 -25.55 -5.57 24.93
CA ILE A 297 -24.85 -5.91 23.68
C ILE A 297 -25.30 -7.26 23.11
N GLY A 298 -25.16 -7.41 21.80
CA GLY A 298 -25.48 -8.62 21.05
C GLY A 298 -24.86 -8.59 19.65
N PHE A 299 -25.16 -9.60 18.83
CA PHE A 299 -24.81 -9.59 17.41
C PHE A 299 -25.78 -10.44 16.61
N THR A 300 -25.87 -10.17 15.32
CA THR A 300 -26.70 -10.94 14.37
C THR A 300 -25.80 -11.49 13.25
N ILE A 301 -26.06 -12.72 12.78
CA ILE A 301 -25.35 -13.31 11.64
C ILE A 301 -26.32 -13.56 10.47
N TYR A 302 -25.91 -13.16 9.27
CA TYR A 302 -26.63 -13.42 8.02
C TYR A 302 -25.78 -14.30 7.11
N GLU A 303 -26.40 -15.27 6.44
CA GLU A 303 -25.82 -15.87 5.25
C GLU A 303 -25.99 -14.89 4.08
N VAL A 304 -24.98 -14.72 3.24
CA VAL A 304 -25.04 -13.76 2.12
C VAL A 304 -24.69 -14.45 0.80
N PRO A 305 -25.39 -14.12 -0.30
CA PRO A 305 -25.11 -14.71 -1.60
C PRO A 305 -23.74 -14.25 -2.14
N PRO A 306 -23.09 -15.06 -2.99
CA PRO A 306 -21.88 -14.66 -3.70
C PRO A 306 -22.11 -13.36 -4.48
N GLY A 307 -21.20 -12.40 -4.36
CA GLY A 307 -21.25 -11.12 -5.08
C GLY A 307 -21.99 -9.96 -4.37
N MET A 308 -22.79 -10.21 -3.34
CA MET A 308 -23.34 -9.13 -2.52
C MET A 308 -22.22 -8.47 -1.72
N GLN A 309 -21.94 -7.18 -1.94
CA GLN A 309 -20.82 -6.49 -1.27
C GLN A 309 -21.12 -6.14 0.19
N ARG A 310 -22.36 -5.69 0.46
CA ARG A 310 -22.81 -5.25 1.78
C ARG A 310 -24.27 -5.64 2.00
N VAL A 311 -24.61 -6.05 3.21
CA VAL A 311 -26.00 -6.26 3.59
C VAL A 311 -26.72 -4.91 3.67
N THR A 312 -27.84 -4.77 2.95
CA THR A 312 -28.64 -3.55 2.87
C THR A 312 -29.87 -3.62 3.77
N PRO A 313 -30.52 -2.48 4.12
CA PRO A 313 -31.79 -2.50 4.84
C PRO A 313 -32.88 -3.32 4.12
N GLN A 314 -32.88 -3.29 2.78
CA GLN A 314 -33.78 -4.12 1.98
C GLN A 314 -33.52 -5.62 2.21
N TYR A 315 -32.26 -6.05 2.21
CA TYR A 315 -31.92 -7.45 2.49
C TYR A 315 -32.34 -7.87 3.91
N VAL A 316 -32.14 -7.01 4.90
CA VAL A 316 -32.61 -7.24 6.27
C VAL A 316 -34.14 -7.37 6.34
N SER A 317 -34.88 -6.65 5.50
CA SER A 317 -36.34 -6.73 5.43
C SER A 317 -36.85 -8.01 4.78
N GLU A 318 -36.09 -8.56 3.84
CA GLU A 318 -36.47 -9.72 3.02
C GLU A 318 -35.97 -11.05 3.59
N GLN A 319 -34.85 -11.03 4.33
CA GLN A 319 -34.16 -12.23 4.81
C GLN A 319 -34.08 -12.26 6.34
N MET A 320 -34.43 -13.42 6.91
CA MET A 320 -34.22 -13.68 8.33
C MET A 320 -32.72 -13.92 8.60
N PRO A 321 -32.20 -13.47 9.76
CA PRO A 321 -30.84 -13.82 10.14
C PRO A 321 -30.69 -15.33 10.31
N LEU A 322 -29.51 -15.84 9.96
CA LEU A 322 -29.14 -17.24 10.17
C LEU A 322 -29.20 -17.60 11.66
N ASP A 323 -28.70 -16.69 12.51
CA ASP A 323 -28.77 -16.77 13.96
C ASP A 323 -28.52 -15.38 14.59
N PHE A 324 -28.78 -15.23 15.89
CA PHE A 324 -28.43 -14.02 16.63
C PHE A 324 -28.23 -14.28 18.12
N ALA A 325 -27.32 -13.51 18.71
CA ALA A 325 -27.14 -13.46 20.15
C ALA A 325 -28.07 -12.37 20.74
N PRO A 326 -28.94 -12.69 21.70
CA PRO A 326 -29.87 -11.72 22.29
C PRO A 326 -29.12 -10.62 23.02
N LEU A 327 -29.77 -9.46 23.17
CA LEU A 327 -29.23 -8.37 23.96
C LEU A 327 -29.04 -8.82 25.41
N SER A 328 -27.84 -8.63 25.94
CA SER A 328 -27.47 -9.03 27.28
C SER A 328 -26.55 -7.97 27.90
N ASN A 329 -26.69 -7.73 29.20
CA ASN A 329 -25.80 -6.86 29.97
C ASN A 329 -24.48 -7.56 30.38
N LEU A 330 -24.14 -8.67 29.72
CA LEU A 330 -22.87 -9.34 29.94
C LEU A 330 -21.72 -8.51 29.39
N ARG A 331 -20.59 -8.57 30.09
CA ARG A 331 -19.32 -7.95 29.68
C ARG A 331 -18.86 -8.39 28.28
N GLU A 332 -19.09 -9.66 27.97
CA GLU A 332 -18.86 -10.26 26.67
C GLU A 332 -19.96 -11.27 26.40
N ILE A 333 -20.49 -11.24 25.18
CA ILE A 333 -21.40 -12.25 24.66
C ILE A 333 -20.68 -13.03 23.57
N ALA A 334 -20.67 -14.35 23.68
CA ALA A 334 -20.00 -15.25 22.76
C ALA A 334 -20.92 -16.39 22.36
N THR A 335 -20.82 -16.84 21.10
CA THR A 335 -21.60 -17.96 20.58
C THR A 335 -20.75 -18.79 19.63
N PHE A 336 -20.95 -20.10 19.69
CA PHE A 336 -20.30 -21.10 18.87
C PHE A 336 -21.19 -21.50 17.69
N PHE A 337 -20.63 -21.46 16.49
CA PHE A 337 -21.30 -21.79 15.24
C PHE A 337 -20.58 -22.93 14.52
N ALA A 338 -21.35 -23.78 13.85
CA ALA A 338 -20.86 -24.74 12.88
C ALA A 338 -21.35 -24.31 11.49
N LEU A 339 -20.53 -23.52 10.79
CA LEU A 339 -20.89 -22.91 9.51
C LEU A 339 -20.51 -23.81 8.34
N PRO A 340 -21.40 -24.04 7.35
CA PRO A 340 -21.02 -24.70 6.10
C PRO A 340 -20.11 -23.80 5.25
N ALA A 341 -19.58 -24.34 4.15
CA ALA A 341 -18.86 -23.53 3.16
C ALA A 341 -19.81 -22.45 2.58
N GLY A 342 -19.36 -21.20 2.56
CA GLY A 342 -20.21 -20.06 2.21
C GLY A 342 -19.68 -18.72 2.73
N ASP A 343 -20.43 -17.65 2.45
CA ASP A 343 -20.15 -16.30 2.93
C ASP A 343 -21.19 -15.90 3.98
N PHE A 344 -20.73 -15.37 5.12
CA PHE A 344 -21.57 -14.93 6.22
C PHE A 344 -21.18 -13.52 6.66
N VAL A 345 -22.13 -12.75 7.18
CA VAL A 345 -21.89 -11.41 7.73
C VAL A 345 -22.36 -11.34 9.17
N VAL A 346 -21.43 -11.04 10.06
CA VAL A 346 -21.66 -10.77 11.49
C VAL A 346 -21.85 -9.27 11.70
N MET A 347 -22.91 -8.91 12.42
CA MET A 347 -23.27 -7.54 12.77
C MET A 347 -23.34 -7.36 14.29
N PRO A 348 -22.25 -6.91 14.94
CA PRO A 348 -22.27 -6.52 16.34
C PRO A 348 -23.17 -5.31 16.57
N HIS A 349 -24.04 -5.36 17.58
CA HIS A 349 -24.97 -4.29 17.90
C HIS A 349 -25.19 -4.12 19.41
N ALA A 350 -25.38 -2.88 19.85
CA ALA A 350 -26.03 -2.57 21.12
C ALA A 350 -27.55 -2.43 20.92
N ALA A 351 -28.29 -2.00 21.94
CA ALA A 351 -29.66 -1.52 21.73
C ALA A 351 -29.68 -0.34 20.75
N GLN A 352 -30.80 -0.15 20.04
CA GLN A 352 -30.89 0.86 18.96
C GLN A 352 -30.49 2.25 19.49
N HIS A 353 -29.63 2.95 18.72
CA HIS A 353 -29.09 4.26 19.06
C HIS A 353 -28.16 4.34 20.27
N ARG A 354 -27.90 3.23 20.98
CA ARG A 354 -26.95 3.23 22.08
C ARG A 354 -25.53 3.35 21.57
N GLU A 355 -24.77 4.24 22.20
CA GLU A 355 -23.36 4.44 21.90
C GLU A 355 -22.51 3.58 22.83
N GLY A 356 -21.39 3.10 22.32
CA GLY A 356 -20.52 2.25 23.12
C GLY A 356 -19.30 1.81 22.33
N ARG A 357 -18.29 1.31 23.02
CA ARG A 357 -17.11 0.70 22.39
C ARG A 357 -17.18 -0.81 22.56
N PHE A 358 -16.83 -1.53 21.50
CA PHE A 358 -16.79 -2.98 21.54
C PHE A 358 -15.52 -3.53 20.91
N LEU A 359 -15.15 -4.71 21.39
CA LEU A 359 -14.11 -5.57 20.85
C LEU A 359 -14.81 -6.80 20.27
N LEU A 360 -14.73 -6.97 18.95
CA LEU A 360 -15.14 -8.18 18.25
C LEU A 360 -13.96 -9.15 18.18
N ARG A 361 -14.19 -10.41 18.51
CA ARG A 361 -13.24 -11.52 18.38
C ARG A 361 -13.93 -12.65 17.63
N ILE A 362 -13.35 -13.08 16.51
CA ILE A 362 -13.87 -14.20 15.72
C ILE A 362 -12.78 -15.26 15.68
N PHE A 363 -13.04 -16.41 16.30
CA PHE A 363 -12.12 -17.56 16.30
C PHE A 363 -12.63 -18.63 15.34
N ALA A 364 -11.77 -19.15 14.49
CA ALA A 364 -12.11 -20.20 13.54
C ALA A 364 -11.10 -21.35 13.59
N ASP A 365 -11.58 -22.57 13.39
CA ASP A 365 -10.79 -23.78 13.51
C ASP A 365 -10.09 -24.20 12.19
N GLN A 366 -10.47 -23.56 11.08
CA GLN A 366 -9.99 -23.76 9.71
C GLN A 366 -9.59 -22.43 9.07
N HIS A 367 -9.04 -22.48 7.85
CA HIS A 367 -8.72 -21.27 7.08
C HIS A 367 -10.02 -20.56 6.68
N THR A 368 -10.37 -19.50 7.40
CA THR A 368 -11.51 -18.63 7.10
C THR A 368 -11.03 -17.20 6.95
N ASP A 369 -11.43 -16.54 5.87
CA ASP A 369 -11.10 -15.14 5.67
C ASP A 369 -12.12 -14.27 6.42
N VAL A 370 -11.62 -13.35 7.25
CA VAL A 370 -12.46 -12.43 8.03
C VAL A 370 -12.02 -11.00 7.77
N TRP A 371 -12.94 -10.14 7.33
CA TRP A 371 -12.67 -8.72 7.11
C TRP A 371 -13.87 -7.84 7.42
N GLU A 372 -13.62 -6.55 7.74
CA GLU A 372 -14.70 -5.58 7.89
C GLU A 372 -15.21 -5.15 6.50
N VAL A 373 -16.52 -5.15 6.32
CA VAL A 373 -17.16 -4.63 5.11
C VAL A 373 -17.09 -3.10 5.12
N ASN A 374 -16.27 -2.57 4.24
CA ASN A 374 -16.00 -1.14 4.10
C ASN A 374 -15.91 -0.75 2.62
N GLU A 375 -16.37 0.47 2.30
CA GLU A 375 -16.37 1.00 0.93
C GLU A 375 -15.15 1.90 0.70
N GLU A 376 -14.69 1.98 -0.55
CA GLU A 376 -13.70 2.97 -0.96
C GLU A 376 -14.35 4.37 -1.04
N ASN A 377 -13.54 5.41 -0.85
CA ASN A 377 -13.99 6.80 -0.99
C ASN A 377 -13.95 7.18 -2.49
N LEU A 378 -15.06 7.04 -3.19
CA LEU A 378 -15.16 7.38 -4.62
C LEU A 378 -16.17 8.51 -4.80
N VAL A 379 -15.86 9.46 -5.68
CA VAL A 379 -16.81 10.49 -6.10
C VAL A 379 -16.85 10.53 -7.62
N ILE A 380 -18.05 10.47 -8.18
CA ILE A 380 -18.26 10.55 -9.63
C ILE A 380 -18.13 12.02 -10.04
N HIS A 381 -17.03 12.36 -10.70
CA HIS A 381 -16.69 13.75 -11.07
C HIS A 381 -17.57 14.34 -12.17
N ASN A 382 -18.14 13.49 -13.03
CA ASN A 382 -18.90 13.91 -14.20
C ASN A 382 -20.38 13.49 -14.15
N ILE A 383 -21.01 13.71 -12.98
CA ILE A 383 -22.45 13.50 -12.77
C ILE A 383 -23.28 14.23 -13.85
N ALA A 384 -22.80 15.38 -14.32
CA ALA A 384 -23.46 16.12 -15.39
C ALA A 384 -23.42 15.39 -16.74
N ALA A 385 -22.33 14.75 -17.13
CA ALA A 385 -22.28 14.00 -18.40
C ALA A 385 -22.93 12.61 -18.32
N GLU A 386 -22.94 11.97 -17.13
CA GLU A 386 -23.53 10.64 -16.98
C GLU A 386 -25.03 10.66 -16.66
N PHE A 387 -25.55 11.70 -15.99
CA PHE A 387 -26.92 11.71 -15.46
C PHE A 387 -27.71 13.00 -15.76
N CYS A 388 -27.10 14.02 -16.36
CA CYS A 388 -27.82 15.20 -16.81
C CYS A 388 -27.81 15.28 -18.35
N ASP A 389 -28.99 15.33 -18.95
CA ASP A 389 -29.13 15.56 -20.38
C ASP A 389 -28.54 16.95 -20.71
N GLU A 390 -27.46 17.01 -21.53
CA GLU A 390 -26.72 18.23 -21.89
C GLU A 390 -27.61 19.35 -22.48
N ARG A 391 -28.86 19.02 -22.84
CA ARG A 391 -29.88 19.92 -23.38
C ARG A 391 -30.47 20.93 -22.39
N THR A 392 -30.02 20.97 -21.12
CA THR A 392 -30.65 21.79 -20.06
C THR A 392 -29.77 22.87 -19.44
N ILE A 393 -28.71 23.36 -20.11
CA ILE A 393 -28.27 24.75 -19.84
C ILE A 393 -29.29 25.65 -20.51
N ASP A 394 -30.35 26.00 -19.78
CA ASP A 394 -31.40 26.89 -20.26
C ASP A 394 -30.78 28.27 -20.55
N ALA A 395 -30.43 28.52 -21.81
CA ALA A 395 -29.80 29.75 -22.29
C ALA A 395 -30.58 31.01 -21.87
N ARG A 396 -31.89 30.86 -21.60
CA ARG A 396 -32.75 31.92 -21.07
C ARG A 396 -32.39 32.31 -19.63
N ILE A 397 -31.90 31.39 -18.80
CA ILE A 397 -31.40 31.68 -17.44
C ILE A 397 -30.12 32.48 -17.53
N LEU A 398 -29.17 32.02 -18.34
CA LEU A 398 -27.87 32.68 -18.47
C LEU A 398 -28.02 34.10 -19.00
N TYR A 399 -28.94 34.32 -19.96
CA TYR A 399 -29.30 35.65 -20.45
C TYR A 399 -29.84 36.57 -19.34
N LYS A 400 -30.78 36.07 -18.51
CA LYS A 400 -31.35 36.84 -17.38
C LYS A 400 -30.32 37.13 -16.28
N LEU A 401 -29.40 36.20 -16.03
CA LEU A 401 -28.32 36.38 -15.05
C LEU A 401 -27.31 37.43 -15.53
N ARG A 402 -26.86 37.36 -16.80
CA ARG A 402 -25.96 38.36 -17.40
C ARG A 402 -26.56 39.78 -17.42
N ALA A 403 -27.88 39.90 -17.54
CA ALA A 403 -28.56 41.20 -17.52
C ALA A 403 -28.65 41.85 -16.12
N ARG A 404 -28.50 41.07 -15.04
CA ARG A 404 -28.80 41.53 -13.67
C ARG A 404 -27.61 41.44 -12.70
N TYR A 405 -26.58 40.68 -13.03
CA TYR A 405 -25.43 40.42 -12.17
C TYR A 405 -24.11 40.64 -12.95
N PRO A 406 -23.02 41.01 -12.25
CA PRO A 406 -21.70 41.16 -12.86
C PRO A 406 -21.18 39.83 -13.44
N HIS A 407 -20.17 39.93 -14.31
CA HIS A 407 -19.57 38.78 -14.98
C HIS A 407 -18.98 37.75 -13.99
N GLU A 408 -18.44 38.23 -12.88
CA GLU A 408 -18.01 37.39 -11.76
C GLU A 408 -18.89 37.65 -10.54
N ILE A 409 -19.28 36.58 -9.85
CA ILE A 409 -20.09 36.65 -8.64
C ILE A 409 -19.35 36.04 -7.44
N ASP A 410 -19.56 36.61 -6.27
CA ASP A 410 -19.11 36.05 -5.00
C ASP A 410 -20.19 35.18 -4.32
N ALA A 411 -19.87 34.61 -3.16
CA ALA A 411 -20.80 33.76 -2.42
C ALA A 411 -22.06 34.51 -1.92
N THR A 412 -21.99 35.82 -1.65
CA THR A 412 -23.17 36.60 -1.24
C THR A 412 -24.10 36.87 -2.41
N GLN A 413 -23.53 37.14 -3.58
CA GLN A 413 -24.26 37.30 -4.83
C GLN A 413 -24.87 35.97 -5.30
N LEU A 414 -24.13 34.86 -5.19
CA LEU A 414 -24.68 33.51 -5.42
C LEU A 414 -25.84 33.22 -4.47
N GLN A 415 -25.72 33.58 -3.19
CA GLN A 415 -26.81 33.45 -2.23
C GLN A 415 -28.03 34.27 -2.63
N ALA A 416 -27.83 35.53 -3.06
CA ALA A 416 -28.91 36.40 -3.54
C ALA A 416 -29.58 35.83 -4.80
N ILE A 417 -28.81 35.27 -5.74
CA ILE A 417 -29.32 34.58 -6.93
C ILE A 417 -30.19 33.40 -6.52
N LEU A 418 -29.69 32.51 -5.66
CA LEU A 418 -30.41 31.32 -5.21
C LEU A 418 -31.67 31.68 -4.39
N LYS A 419 -31.64 32.77 -3.61
CA LYS A 419 -32.81 33.32 -2.90
C LYS A 419 -33.85 33.91 -3.85
N ALA A 420 -33.43 34.75 -4.79
CA ALA A 420 -34.33 35.42 -5.74
C ALA A 420 -35.04 34.45 -6.70
N HIS A 421 -34.36 33.36 -7.07
CA HIS A 421 -34.91 32.32 -7.95
C HIS A 421 -35.65 31.20 -7.18
N GLY A 422 -35.70 31.27 -5.84
CA GLY A 422 -36.47 30.37 -4.98
C GLY A 422 -37.91 30.81 -4.72
N GLY A 423 -38.31 31.99 -5.22
CA GLY A 423 -39.67 32.54 -5.13
C GLY A 423 -40.56 32.16 -6.32
N ASN A 424 -41.88 32.12 -6.10
CA ASN A 424 -42.99 31.61 -6.92
C ASN A 424 -43.16 32.16 -8.37
N ASN A 425 -42.11 32.60 -9.08
CA ASN A 425 -42.23 33.16 -10.42
C ASN A 425 -42.28 32.08 -11.52
N ARG A 426 -43.30 32.17 -12.38
CA ARG A 426 -43.83 31.16 -13.32
C ARG A 426 -42.88 30.59 -14.39
N GLY A 427 -41.58 30.84 -14.34
CA GLY A 427 -40.58 30.30 -15.28
C GLY A 427 -39.75 29.11 -14.75
N PHE A 428 -39.70 28.89 -13.44
CA PHE A 428 -38.79 27.90 -12.83
C PHE A 428 -39.43 27.19 -11.61
N ARG A 429 -40.15 26.08 -11.85
CA ARG A 429 -40.55 25.17 -10.76
C ARG A 429 -39.31 24.43 -10.25
N GLY A 430 -39.00 24.51 -8.94
CA GLY A 430 -38.05 23.55 -8.33
C GLY A 430 -37.46 23.89 -6.95
N LEU A 431 -37.42 25.16 -6.53
CA LEU A 431 -36.76 25.57 -5.28
C LEU A 431 -37.66 26.27 -4.24
N GLY A 432 -38.98 26.32 -4.47
CA GLY A 432 -39.96 27.11 -3.70
C GLY A 432 -39.95 27.01 -2.16
N GLY A 433 -40.01 28.20 -1.50
CA GLY A 433 -40.94 28.48 -0.39
C GLY A 433 -40.40 28.73 1.03
N ILE A 434 -40.45 30.01 1.46
CA ILE A 434 -40.28 30.62 2.82
C ILE A 434 -38.83 30.89 3.28
N ASN A 435 -38.53 32.18 3.50
CA ASN A 435 -37.45 32.94 4.21
C ASN A 435 -36.06 32.37 4.56
N CYS A 436 -35.75 31.09 4.35
CA CYS A 436 -34.42 30.52 4.58
C CYS A 436 -33.86 30.04 3.24
N GLY A 437 -33.24 30.94 2.48
CA GLY A 437 -32.38 30.55 1.36
C GLY A 437 -31.13 29.79 1.84
N PRO A 438 -30.32 29.23 0.92
CA PRO A 438 -29.10 28.50 1.30
C PRO A 438 -28.20 29.38 2.18
N SER A 439 -27.55 28.81 3.19
CA SER A 439 -26.59 29.56 3.99
C SER A 439 -25.44 30.06 3.13
N LEU A 440 -24.76 31.08 3.65
CA LEU A 440 -23.56 31.58 3.00
C LEU A 440 -22.46 30.51 2.96
N GLU A 441 -22.44 29.60 3.93
CA GLU A 441 -21.49 28.48 3.96
C GLU A 441 -21.75 27.49 2.82
N LEU A 442 -23.01 27.13 2.55
CA LEU A 442 -23.36 26.30 1.41
C LEU A 442 -23.00 27.00 0.09
N CYS A 443 -23.28 28.30 -0.03
CA CYS A 443 -22.92 29.06 -1.23
C CYS A 443 -21.40 29.11 -1.45
N ARG A 444 -20.60 29.29 -0.39
CA ARG A 444 -19.13 29.22 -0.46
C ARG A 444 -18.65 27.83 -0.90
N GLY A 445 -19.24 26.77 -0.33
CA GLY A 445 -18.92 25.39 -0.72
C GLY A 445 -19.24 25.10 -2.19
N MET A 446 -20.42 25.51 -2.66
CA MET A 446 -20.83 25.34 -4.06
C MET A 446 -19.98 26.17 -5.03
N LEU A 447 -19.62 27.40 -4.64
CA LEU A 447 -18.75 28.26 -5.44
C LEU A 447 -17.37 27.63 -5.61
N ALA A 448 -16.79 27.12 -4.51
CA ALA A 448 -15.47 26.48 -4.51
C ALA A 448 -15.38 25.25 -5.43
N LEU A 449 -16.48 24.54 -5.69
CA LEU A 449 -16.49 23.40 -6.62
C LEU A 449 -16.18 23.77 -8.08
N ARG A 450 -16.34 25.05 -8.43
CA ARG A 450 -16.14 25.56 -9.80
C ARG A 450 -15.24 26.79 -9.86
N ASP A 451 -14.67 27.20 -8.72
CA ASP A 451 -13.67 28.26 -8.60
C ASP A 451 -12.28 27.62 -8.48
N PRO A 452 -11.60 27.34 -9.61
CA PRO A 452 -10.28 26.69 -9.60
C PRO A 452 -9.20 27.57 -8.96
N ALA A 453 -9.43 28.87 -8.81
CA ALA A 453 -8.49 29.80 -8.22
C ALA A 453 -8.69 29.99 -6.71
N LEU A 454 -9.78 29.46 -6.14
CA LEU A 454 -10.23 29.70 -4.75
C LEU A 454 -10.27 31.21 -4.39
N GLY A 455 -10.44 32.08 -5.40
CA GLY A 455 -10.48 33.53 -5.24
C GLY A 455 -11.78 34.04 -4.58
N GLY A 456 -12.73 33.13 -4.33
CA GLY A 456 -14.04 33.44 -3.77
C GLY A 456 -14.97 34.08 -4.79
N ARG A 457 -14.63 34.01 -6.09
CA ARG A 457 -15.38 34.59 -7.20
C ARG A 457 -15.51 33.58 -8.34
N LEU A 458 -16.66 33.56 -8.99
CA LEU A 458 -16.99 32.60 -10.03
C LEU A 458 -17.67 33.29 -11.21
N SER A 459 -17.28 32.93 -12.43
CA SER A 459 -17.98 33.40 -13.63
C SER A 459 -19.46 33.03 -13.59
N ILE A 460 -20.33 33.99 -13.93
CA ILE A 460 -21.79 33.82 -13.98
C ILE A 460 -22.20 32.67 -14.91
N GLU A 461 -21.34 32.30 -15.87
CA GLU A 461 -21.53 31.20 -16.81
C GLU A 461 -21.56 29.82 -16.15
N HIS A 462 -20.92 29.65 -14.99
CA HIS A 462 -20.90 28.37 -14.27
C HIS A 462 -22.10 28.18 -13.34
N VAL A 463 -22.89 29.22 -13.09
CA VAL A 463 -24.05 29.19 -12.16
C VAL A 463 -25.13 28.19 -12.57
N PRO A 464 -25.54 28.08 -13.86
CA PRO A 464 -26.52 27.07 -14.27
C PRO A 464 -26.08 25.65 -13.97
N ALA A 465 -24.79 25.33 -14.13
CA ALA A 465 -24.23 24.02 -13.82
C ALA A 465 -24.27 23.71 -12.32
N LEU A 466 -23.94 24.70 -11.46
CA LEU A 466 -24.09 24.56 -10.00
C LEU A 466 -25.54 24.30 -9.59
N ILE A 467 -26.50 24.99 -10.22
CA ILE A 467 -27.93 24.78 -9.97
C ILE A 467 -28.35 23.37 -10.41
N GLY A 468 -27.88 22.89 -11.56
CA GLY A 468 -28.11 21.52 -12.04
C GLY A 468 -27.62 20.46 -11.04
N LEU A 469 -26.40 20.64 -10.54
CA LEU A 469 -25.80 19.76 -9.54
C LEU A 469 -26.58 19.74 -8.22
N MET A 470 -26.97 20.92 -7.70
CA MET A 470 -27.81 21.01 -6.50
C MET A 470 -29.17 20.35 -6.70
N ARG A 471 -29.77 20.44 -7.90
CA ARG A 471 -31.04 19.77 -8.21
C ARG A 471 -30.89 18.25 -8.19
N PHE A 472 -29.81 17.73 -8.76
CA PHE A 472 -29.51 16.29 -8.74
C PHE A 472 -29.36 15.77 -7.31
N TRP A 473 -28.50 16.39 -6.50
CA TRP A 473 -28.35 15.99 -5.10
C TRP A 473 -29.64 16.13 -4.30
N LYS A 474 -30.40 17.21 -4.52
CA LYS A 474 -31.72 17.38 -3.90
C LYS A 474 -32.71 16.28 -4.31
N ALA A 475 -32.65 15.79 -5.55
CA ALA A 475 -33.49 14.69 -6.01
C ALA A 475 -33.14 13.39 -5.29
N ALA A 476 -31.84 13.10 -5.09
CA ALA A 476 -31.38 11.99 -4.26
C ALA A 476 -31.87 12.10 -2.81
N PHE A 477 -31.77 13.29 -2.20
CA PHE A 477 -32.29 13.55 -0.84
C PHE A 477 -33.79 13.29 -0.70
N ARG A 478 -34.58 13.63 -1.74
CA ARG A 478 -36.03 13.38 -1.75
C ARG A 478 -36.40 11.90 -1.85
N ARG A 479 -35.60 11.09 -2.53
CA ARG A 479 -35.85 9.64 -2.68
C ARG A 479 -35.74 8.88 -1.35
N CYS A 480 -34.96 9.37 -0.40
CA CYS A 480 -34.81 8.79 0.93
C CYS A 480 -35.60 9.53 2.03
N GLY A 481 -36.40 10.54 1.67
CA GLY A 481 -37.28 11.25 2.59
C GLY A 481 -38.58 10.49 2.84
N PRO A 482 -39.32 10.78 3.92
CA PRO A 482 -40.55 10.07 4.23
C PRO A 482 -41.54 10.15 3.07
N SER A 483 -41.89 8.99 2.53
CA SER A 483 -43.07 8.78 1.69
C SER A 483 -44.30 9.13 2.52
N SER A 484 -44.97 10.22 2.12
CA SER A 484 -46.38 10.53 2.38
C SER A 484 -47.12 9.58 3.35
N SER A 485 -47.00 9.82 4.66
CA SER A 485 -47.97 9.32 5.63
C SER A 485 -47.99 10.24 6.86
N GLY A 486 -49.19 10.63 7.28
CA GLY A 486 -49.45 11.29 8.56
C GLY A 486 -49.46 12.82 8.52
N THR A 487 -50.65 13.37 8.36
CA THR A 487 -51.04 14.76 8.66
C THR A 487 -50.55 15.23 10.04
N ALA A 488 -49.56 16.12 10.12
CA ALA A 488 -49.46 17.20 11.12
C ALA A 488 -48.18 18.05 10.93
N THR A 489 -48.34 19.38 10.98
CA THR A 489 -47.31 20.45 11.00
C THR A 489 -46.62 20.83 9.67
N LEU A 490 -47.45 21.31 8.74
CA LEU A 490 -47.07 22.25 7.66
C LEU A 490 -46.60 23.61 8.23
N SER A 491 -45.37 23.71 8.75
CA SER A 491 -44.78 25.02 9.09
C SER A 491 -43.25 25.15 8.96
N ARG A 492 -42.53 24.16 8.43
CA ARG A 492 -41.07 24.27 8.21
C ARG A 492 -40.71 23.99 6.75
N GLY A 493 -40.07 24.96 6.09
CA GLY A 493 -39.79 24.97 4.65
C GLY A 493 -38.92 23.82 4.15
N ILE A 494 -38.78 23.69 2.82
CA ILE A 494 -38.07 22.57 2.15
C ILE A 494 -36.62 22.41 2.64
N TRP A 495 -35.93 23.50 3.00
CA TRP A 495 -34.56 23.48 3.56
C TRP A 495 -34.48 22.90 4.98
N ALA A 496 -35.60 22.88 5.70
CA ALA A 496 -35.74 22.29 7.02
C ALA A 496 -36.26 20.84 6.97
N SER A 497 -36.42 20.25 5.77
CA SER A 497 -36.69 18.82 5.63
C SER A 497 -35.53 18.01 6.21
N LYS A 498 -35.87 17.00 7.02
CA LYS A 498 -34.92 16.17 7.74
C LYS A 498 -35.15 14.72 7.37
N VAL A 499 -34.07 13.98 7.24
CA VAL A 499 -34.08 12.53 7.07
C VAL A 499 -33.19 11.90 8.14
N SER A 500 -33.41 10.63 8.41
CA SER A 500 -32.57 9.86 9.34
C SER A 500 -31.12 9.89 8.87
N SER A 501 -30.17 10.18 9.76
CA SER A 501 -28.75 10.17 9.41
C SER A 501 -28.23 8.75 9.11
N TYR A 502 -28.95 7.71 9.54
CA TYR A 502 -28.68 6.31 9.17
C TYR A 502 -28.79 6.05 7.66
N CYS A 503 -29.57 6.88 6.94
CA CYS A 503 -29.70 6.79 5.49
C CYS A 503 -28.53 7.45 4.73
N LEU A 504 -27.58 8.12 5.42
CA LEU A 504 -26.55 8.93 4.78
C LEU A 504 -25.71 8.14 3.77
N ARG A 505 -25.37 6.88 4.05
CA ARG A 505 -24.63 6.03 3.10
C ARG A 505 -25.40 5.86 1.78
N GLY A 506 -26.70 5.52 1.86
CA GLY A 506 -27.56 5.41 0.68
C GLY A 506 -27.77 6.74 -0.05
N LEU A 507 -27.83 7.84 0.71
CA LEU A 507 -27.90 9.20 0.14
C LEU A 507 -26.65 9.56 -0.65
N LEU A 508 -25.45 9.29 -0.12
CA LEU A 508 -24.20 9.52 -0.85
C LEU A 508 -24.19 8.70 -2.14
N TRP A 509 -24.54 7.40 -2.06
CA TRP A 509 -24.57 6.51 -3.23
C TRP A 509 -25.50 7.06 -4.32
N ALA A 510 -26.74 7.41 -3.95
CA ALA A 510 -27.71 8.01 -4.86
C ALA A 510 -27.27 9.39 -5.39
N GLY A 511 -26.41 10.09 -4.65
CA GLY A 511 -25.76 11.34 -5.03
C GLY A 511 -24.48 11.19 -5.84
N GLY A 512 -24.09 9.95 -6.21
CA GLY A 512 -22.89 9.67 -7.02
C GLY A 512 -21.59 9.63 -6.21
N ALA A 513 -21.64 9.27 -4.93
CA ALA A 513 -20.46 9.14 -4.07
C ALA A 513 -20.54 7.92 -3.13
N THR A 514 -19.40 7.29 -2.85
CA THR A 514 -19.25 6.27 -1.80
C THR A 514 -18.27 6.75 -0.76
N ALA A 515 -18.41 6.27 0.48
CA ALA A 515 -17.56 6.71 1.58
C ALA A 515 -17.30 5.58 2.56
N SER A 516 -16.03 5.44 2.94
CA SER A 516 -15.58 4.54 3.99
C SER A 516 -16.26 4.84 5.33
N ASN A 517 -16.32 3.83 6.21
CA ASN A 517 -16.94 3.92 7.53
C ASN A 517 -16.40 5.12 8.35
N LYS A 518 -15.10 5.40 8.25
CA LYS A 518 -14.45 6.52 8.96
C LYS A 518 -14.86 7.89 8.41
N VAL A 519 -15.00 8.00 7.08
CA VAL A 519 -15.48 9.24 6.45
C VAL A 519 -16.96 9.47 6.78
N LEU A 520 -17.79 8.43 6.67
CA LEU A 520 -19.20 8.50 7.07
C LEU A 520 -19.36 8.92 8.53
N GLU A 521 -18.57 8.36 9.44
CA GLU A 521 -18.56 8.75 10.84
C GLU A 521 -18.25 10.25 11.04
N ALA A 522 -17.25 10.77 10.31
CA ALA A 522 -16.90 12.19 10.33
C ALA A 522 -18.04 13.06 9.75
N LEU A 523 -18.66 12.63 8.65
CA LEU A 523 -19.80 13.33 8.05
C LEU A 523 -21.01 13.36 8.99
N VAL A 524 -21.33 12.23 9.65
CA VAL A 524 -22.40 12.18 10.64
C VAL A 524 -22.08 13.12 11.81
N SER A 525 -20.87 13.04 12.36
CA SER A 525 -20.45 13.86 13.50
C SER A 525 -20.47 15.37 13.18
N ARG A 526 -20.24 15.74 11.92
CA ARG A 526 -20.15 17.15 11.50
C ARG A 526 -21.47 17.75 11.02
N PHE A 527 -22.24 17.02 10.21
CA PHE A 527 -23.38 17.56 9.46
C PHE A 527 -24.75 17.12 9.98
N THR A 528 -24.78 16.29 11.02
CA THR A 528 -26.04 15.78 11.58
C THR A 528 -26.23 16.28 13.01
N ARG A 529 -27.49 16.43 13.42
CA ARG A 529 -27.87 16.77 14.79
C ARG A 529 -29.07 15.93 15.18
N ASN A 530 -29.07 15.41 16.40
CA ASN A 530 -30.14 14.54 16.91
C ASN A 530 -30.45 13.35 15.97
N ARG A 531 -29.42 12.77 15.33
CA ARG A 531 -29.53 11.64 14.38
C ARG A 531 -30.33 11.97 13.11
N GLN A 532 -30.39 13.24 12.76
CA GLN A 532 -31.07 13.75 11.57
C GLN A 532 -30.11 14.61 10.74
N ILE A 533 -30.21 14.48 9.42
CA ILE A 533 -29.52 15.34 8.46
C ILE A 533 -30.53 16.21 7.72
N THR A 534 -30.26 17.52 7.62
CA THR A 534 -31.06 18.45 6.82
C THR A 534 -30.63 18.39 5.37
N LEU A 535 -31.47 18.86 4.45
CA LEU A 535 -31.08 19.02 3.04
C LEU A 535 -29.81 19.85 2.89
N GLU A 536 -29.69 20.93 3.67
CA GLU A 536 -28.49 21.77 3.67
C GLU A 536 -27.25 21.03 4.20
N GLY A 537 -27.38 20.28 5.30
CA GLY A 537 -26.28 19.48 5.85
C GLY A 537 -25.80 18.42 4.86
N TYR A 538 -26.72 17.81 4.11
CA TYR A 538 -26.41 16.85 3.05
C TYR A 538 -25.72 17.50 1.84
N LEU A 539 -26.21 18.65 1.36
CA LEU A 539 -25.58 19.37 0.26
C LEU A 539 -24.18 19.87 0.65
N LEU A 540 -24.00 20.33 1.89
CA LEU A 540 -22.68 20.66 2.45
C LEU A 540 -21.78 19.44 2.54
N SER A 541 -22.27 18.28 2.99
CA SER A 541 -21.46 17.06 3.03
C SER A 541 -21.02 16.63 1.64
N MET A 542 -21.90 16.70 0.63
CA MET A 542 -21.57 16.41 -0.76
C MET A 542 -20.55 17.40 -1.33
N ALA A 543 -20.75 18.71 -1.15
CA ALA A 543 -19.81 19.71 -1.61
C ALA A 543 -18.44 19.56 -0.96
N ARG A 544 -18.39 19.29 0.36
CA ARG A 544 -17.12 19.06 1.08
C ARG A 544 -16.46 17.75 0.66
N LEU A 545 -17.23 16.70 0.36
CA LEU A 545 -16.70 15.43 -0.12
C LEU A 545 -16.12 15.57 -1.54
N HIS A 546 -16.81 16.29 -2.43
CA HIS A 546 -16.31 16.59 -3.78
C HIS A 546 -15.07 17.45 -3.71
N LEU A 547 -15.07 18.53 -2.91
CA LEU A 547 -13.87 19.32 -2.67
C LEU A 547 -12.77 18.44 -2.07
N ALA A 548 -13.04 17.62 -1.06
CA ALA A 548 -12.03 16.75 -0.46
C ALA A 548 -11.53 15.67 -1.42
N HIS A 549 -12.31 15.25 -2.42
CA HIS A 549 -11.95 14.21 -3.38
C HIS A 549 -11.24 14.77 -4.61
N ASP A 550 -11.71 15.89 -5.16
CA ASP A 550 -10.91 16.77 -6.03
C ASP A 550 -9.58 17.08 -5.36
N ASN A 551 -9.61 17.28 -4.03
CA ASN A 551 -8.45 17.45 -3.18
C ASN A 551 -7.82 16.15 -2.63
N SER A 552 -8.29 14.95 -3.01
CA SER A 552 -7.70 13.69 -2.50
C SER A 552 -6.57 13.18 -3.39
N ASN A 553 -6.44 13.74 -4.60
CA ASN A 553 -5.18 13.83 -5.33
C ASN A 553 -4.31 15.01 -4.86
N LEU A 554 -4.75 15.77 -3.86
CA LEU A 554 -4.16 17.04 -3.44
C LEU A 554 -3.84 16.99 -1.93
N THR A 555 -2.64 16.50 -1.57
CA THR A 555 -1.98 16.91 -0.32
C THR A 555 -2.05 18.44 -0.16
N ILE A 556 -1.90 18.96 1.07
CA ILE A 556 -1.81 20.41 1.39
C ILE A 556 -0.99 21.19 0.35
N GLY A 557 0.00 20.53 -0.26
CA GLY A 557 0.78 20.92 -1.45
C GLY A 557 0.05 21.46 -2.70
N ASN A 558 -1.28 21.41 -2.76
CA ASN A 558 -2.06 21.74 -3.96
C ASN A 558 -3.22 22.73 -3.72
N PHE A 559 -3.52 23.09 -2.46
CA PHE A 559 -4.39 24.25 -2.15
C PHE A 559 -3.66 25.58 -2.32
N ILE A 560 -2.34 25.50 -2.22
CA ILE A 560 -1.39 26.50 -2.66
C ILE A 560 -0.53 25.73 -3.64
N ASP A 561 -0.47 26.16 -4.90
CA ASP A 561 0.58 25.69 -5.79
C ASP A 561 1.91 26.19 -5.21
N PHE A 562 2.49 25.41 -4.29
CA PHE A 562 3.78 25.75 -3.70
C PHE A 562 4.87 25.76 -4.76
N THR A 563 4.66 25.29 -5.99
CA THR A 563 5.66 25.54 -7.05
C THR A 563 5.78 27.03 -7.38
N GLN A 564 4.71 27.81 -7.21
CA GLN A 564 4.78 29.28 -7.38
C GLN A 564 5.47 29.98 -6.22
N LEU A 565 5.43 29.41 -5.01
CA LEU A 565 5.99 30.03 -3.79
C LEU A 565 7.36 29.48 -3.38
N LEU A 566 7.59 28.18 -3.59
CA LEU A 566 8.72 27.37 -3.14
C LEU A 566 9.39 26.58 -4.28
N GLY A 567 8.76 26.51 -5.46
CA GLY A 567 9.33 25.83 -6.62
C GLY A 567 10.31 26.68 -7.39
N ILE A 568 11.05 26.03 -8.29
CA ILE A 568 11.96 26.75 -9.19
C ILE A 568 11.15 27.55 -10.21
N ASP A 569 11.33 28.87 -10.20
CA ASP A 569 10.74 29.75 -11.21
C ASP A 569 11.55 29.71 -12.52
N TYR A 570 10.93 29.15 -13.56
CA TYR A 570 11.41 29.13 -14.94
C TYR A 570 10.80 30.24 -15.82
N GLY A 571 10.00 31.13 -15.23
CA GLY A 571 9.34 32.24 -15.90
C GLY A 571 8.10 31.86 -16.71
N ARG A 572 7.42 32.87 -17.24
CA ARG A 572 6.29 32.73 -18.18
C ARG A 572 6.63 33.39 -19.53
N PRO A 573 7.54 32.78 -20.33
CA PRO A 573 7.99 33.39 -21.56
C PRO A 573 6.84 33.54 -22.57
N THR A 574 6.77 34.67 -23.27
CA THR A 574 5.86 34.84 -24.40
C THR A 574 6.34 33.98 -25.57
N LEU A 575 5.50 33.08 -26.04
CA LEU A 575 5.90 32.13 -27.09
C LEU A 575 6.17 32.83 -28.42
N ARG A 576 7.31 32.50 -29.04
CA ARG A 576 7.60 32.82 -30.44
C ARG A 576 6.69 31.99 -31.35
N ARG A 577 6.35 32.51 -32.53
CA ARG A 577 5.63 31.75 -33.57
C ARG A 577 6.44 30.53 -34.06
N ARG A 578 7.76 30.66 -34.05
CA ARG A 578 8.72 29.66 -34.55
C ARG A 578 10.00 29.67 -33.72
N TYR A 579 10.56 28.50 -33.47
CA TYR A 579 11.86 28.29 -32.83
C TYR A 579 12.79 27.52 -33.76
N ASP A 580 14.08 27.46 -33.47
CA ASP A 580 15.02 26.63 -34.23
C ASP A 580 14.76 25.17 -33.91
N TYR A 581 14.70 24.89 -32.60
CA TYR A 581 14.45 23.56 -32.06
C TYR A 581 13.27 23.59 -31.10
N VAL A 582 12.41 22.58 -31.20
CA VAL A 582 11.38 22.29 -30.20
C VAL A 582 11.73 20.96 -29.58
N ILE A 583 12.06 20.97 -28.29
CA ILE A 583 12.42 19.79 -27.49
C ILE A 583 11.22 19.41 -26.63
N VAL A 584 10.83 18.14 -26.69
CA VAL A 584 9.69 17.60 -25.95
C VAL A 584 10.19 16.70 -24.83
N GLY A 585 10.04 17.14 -23.57
CA GLY A 585 10.47 16.43 -22.38
C GLY A 585 11.73 17.03 -21.75
N ALA A 586 11.66 17.38 -20.48
CA ALA A 586 12.75 17.95 -19.69
C ALA A 586 13.42 16.91 -18.77
N GLY A 587 13.57 15.67 -19.25
CA GLY A 587 14.35 14.63 -18.59
C GLY A 587 15.86 14.89 -18.63
N PRO A 588 16.71 13.93 -18.21
CA PRO A 588 18.17 14.08 -18.27
C PRO A 588 18.70 14.52 -19.64
N ALA A 589 18.38 13.77 -20.70
CA ALA A 589 18.85 14.06 -22.05
C ALA A 589 18.31 15.40 -22.59
N GLY A 590 17.00 15.67 -22.44
CA GLY A 590 16.35 16.88 -22.95
C GLY A 590 16.83 18.16 -22.26
N SER A 591 17.04 18.11 -20.94
CA SER A 591 17.57 19.23 -20.15
C SER A 591 19.01 19.59 -20.55
N VAL A 592 19.86 18.59 -20.72
CA VAL A 592 21.24 18.78 -21.20
C VAL A 592 21.23 19.39 -22.60
N LEU A 593 20.47 18.80 -23.53
CA LEU A 593 20.40 19.24 -24.91
C LEU A 593 19.93 20.70 -25.02
N ALA A 594 18.86 21.06 -24.31
CA ALA A 594 18.34 22.43 -24.30
C ALA A 594 19.37 23.43 -23.77
N ALA A 595 20.05 23.08 -22.67
CA ALA A 595 21.09 23.92 -22.08
C ALA A 595 22.30 24.06 -23.01
N ARG A 596 22.75 22.99 -23.67
CA ARG A 596 23.88 23.05 -24.61
C ARG A 596 23.54 23.83 -25.87
N LEU A 597 22.42 23.53 -26.54
CA LEU A 597 22.04 24.23 -27.78
C LEU A 597 21.89 25.74 -27.59
N THR A 598 21.46 26.19 -26.41
CA THR A 598 21.27 27.62 -26.10
C THR A 598 22.53 28.33 -25.61
N GLU A 599 23.67 27.65 -25.50
CA GLU A 599 24.98 28.32 -25.33
C GLU A 599 25.30 29.23 -26.53
N ASP A 600 24.80 28.91 -27.72
CA ASP A 600 24.83 29.80 -28.89
C ASP A 600 23.63 30.76 -28.82
N PRO A 601 23.85 32.08 -28.64
CA PRO A 601 22.77 33.06 -28.54
C PRO A 601 21.95 33.21 -29.84
N ALA A 602 22.46 32.76 -30.99
CA ALA A 602 21.73 32.79 -32.26
C ALA A 602 20.69 31.66 -32.37
N VAL A 603 20.77 30.63 -31.52
CA VAL A 603 19.89 29.46 -31.54
C VAL A 603 18.73 29.63 -30.59
N THR A 604 17.50 29.53 -31.10
CA THR A 604 16.29 29.59 -30.27
C THR A 604 15.71 28.21 -29.96
N VAL A 605 15.46 27.93 -28.67
CA VAL A 605 14.93 26.64 -28.21
C VAL A 605 13.66 26.83 -27.40
N LEU A 606 12.66 25.98 -27.68
CA LEU A 606 11.50 25.78 -26.84
C LEU A 606 11.56 24.39 -26.21
N LEU A 607 11.57 24.31 -24.89
CA LEU A 607 11.49 23.08 -24.11
C LEU A 607 10.10 22.94 -23.50
N LEU A 608 9.39 21.86 -23.83
CA LEU A 608 8.04 21.56 -23.35
C LEU A 608 8.08 20.39 -22.37
N GLU A 609 7.54 20.56 -21.16
CA GLU A 609 7.48 19.52 -20.13
C GLU A 609 6.03 19.32 -19.65
N ALA A 610 5.59 18.06 -19.59
CA ALA A 610 4.23 17.69 -19.20
C ALA A 610 3.96 17.86 -17.69
N GLY A 611 5.00 17.75 -16.87
CA GLY A 611 4.93 17.94 -15.42
C GLY A 611 5.26 19.37 -14.96
N ARG A 612 5.36 19.52 -13.64
CA ARG A 612 5.62 20.78 -12.96
C ARG A 612 7.10 21.03 -12.70
N ALA A 613 7.42 22.22 -12.19
CA ALA A 613 8.75 22.56 -11.71
C ALA A 613 9.09 21.81 -10.40
N GLU A 614 10.37 21.66 -10.11
CA GLU A 614 10.87 21.02 -8.89
C GLU A 614 10.59 21.87 -7.65
N ILE A 615 10.34 21.22 -6.50
CA ILE A 615 10.22 21.85 -5.17
C ILE A 615 11.40 21.37 -4.31
N PRO A 616 12.52 22.13 -4.27
CA PRO A 616 13.77 21.70 -3.64
C PRO A 616 13.62 21.22 -2.20
N LEU A 617 12.73 21.84 -1.41
CA LEU A 617 12.51 21.47 -0.01
C LEU A 617 12.15 19.99 0.20
N VAL A 618 11.53 19.36 -0.80
CA VAL A 618 11.13 17.94 -0.76
C VAL A 618 11.97 17.09 -1.70
N SER A 619 12.26 17.57 -2.91
CA SER A 619 13.00 16.80 -3.92
C SER A 619 14.47 16.60 -3.56
N ASP A 620 15.08 17.53 -2.80
CA ASP A 620 16.52 17.51 -2.56
C ASP A 620 16.95 16.42 -1.58
N VAL A 621 16.05 15.93 -0.71
CA VAL A 621 16.37 14.93 0.31
C VAL A 621 16.45 13.53 -0.33
N PRO A 622 17.64 12.90 -0.43
CA PRO A 622 17.77 11.60 -1.09
C PRO A 622 16.90 10.49 -0.50
N LEU A 623 16.77 10.41 0.82
CA LEU A 623 16.00 9.36 1.50
C LEU A 623 14.49 9.43 1.22
N ALA A 624 13.99 10.55 0.70
CA ALA A 624 12.58 10.74 0.35
C ALA A 624 12.20 10.15 -1.03
N ALA A 625 13.13 9.50 -1.75
CA ALA A 625 12.88 8.97 -3.09
C ALA A 625 11.61 8.06 -3.18
N PRO A 626 11.35 7.12 -2.25
CA PRO A 626 10.12 6.31 -2.29
C PRO A 626 8.85 7.16 -2.15
N ASN A 627 8.89 8.22 -1.33
CA ASN A 627 7.76 9.13 -1.15
C ASN A 627 7.50 9.97 -2.42
N LEU A 628 8.56 10.42 -3.10
CA LEU A 628 8.44 11.18 -4.35
C LEU A 628 7.75 10.38 -5.46
N GLN A 629 7.96 9.05 -5.50
CA GLN A 629 7.25 8.16 -6.42
C GLN A 629 5.73 8.08 -6.15
N SER A 630 5.27 8.47 -4.97
CA SER A 630 3.85 8.54 -4.62
C SER A 630 3.23 9.93 -4.89
N THR A 631 3.96 10.83 -5.54
CA THR A 631 3.49 12.19 -5.89
C THR A 631 3.19 12.34 -7.38
N ASP A 632 2.69 13.50 -7.78
CA ASP A 632 2.47 13.88 -9.18
C ASP A 632 3.75 14.07 -10.01
N TYR A 633 4.93 14.02 -9.38
CA TYR A 633 6.21 13.87 -10.09
C TYR A 633 6.40 12.50 -10.75
N ASN A 634 5.46 11.58 -10.57
CA ASN A 634 5.47 10.26 -11.17
C ASN A 634 4.30 10.08 -12.13
N PHE A 635 4.55 9.54 -13.33
CA PHE A 635 3.48 9.06 -14.22
C PHE A 635 2.75 7.84 -13.65
N ALA A 636 3.38 7.08 -12.74
CA ALA A 636 2.83 5.91 -12.07
C ALA A 636 2.35 4.83 -13.05
N TYR A 637 3.21 4.48 -14.03
CA TYR A 637 2.94 3.33 -14.88
C TYR A 637 2.98 2.02 -14.06
N GLU A 638 2.27 1.02 -14.56
CA GLU A 638 2.21 -0.32 -13.99
C GLU A 638 2.38 -1.33 -15.11
N SER A 639 2.96 -2.49 -14.78
CA SER A 639 2.94 -3.62 -15.70
C SER A 639 1.51 -4.17 -15.86
N GLU A 640 1.29 -4.95 -16.91
CA GLU A 640 0.15 -5.87 -16.93
C GLU A 640 0.32 -6.96 -15.84
N PRO A 641 -0.75 -7.67 -15.43
CA PRO A 641 -0.66 -8.72 -14.41
C PRO A 641 0.37 -9.80 -14.78
N GLN A 642 1.23 -10.13 -13.83
CA GLN A 642 2.36 -11.03 -14.00
C GLN A 642 2.01 -12.45 -13.53
N THR A 643 2.65 -13.43 -14.17
CA THR A 643 2.50 -14.86 -13.85
C THR A 643 3.73 -15.46 -13.18
N ARG A 644 4.91 -14.88 -13.42
CA ARG A 644 6.21 -15.38 -12.93
C ARG A 644 7.02 -14.34 -12.17
N GLY A 645 6.55 -13.10 -12.04
CA GLY A 645 7.16 -12.05 -11.24
C GLY A 645 6.11 -11.28 -10.46
N CYS A 646 6.54 -10.45 -9.51
CA CYS A 646 5.68 -9.57 -8.73
C CYS A 646 4.51 -10.30 -8.03
N LEU A 647 4.69 -11.58 -7.68
CA LEU A 647 3.60 -12.42 -7.15
C LEU A 647 3.12 -11.98 -5.77
N GLY A 648 4.00 -11.34 -4.99
CA GLY A 648 3.70 -10.76 -3.68
C GLY A 648 3.25 -9.30 -3.73
N LEU A 649 2.97 -8.75 -4.92
CA LEU A 649 2.56 -7.35 -5.13
C LEU A 649 1.06 -7.22 -5.46
N TRP A 650 0.48 -6.03 -5.26
CA TRP A 650 -0.92 -5.74 -5.56
C TRP A 650 -1.28 -6.04 -7.02
N ASP A 651 -2.37 -6.78 -7.19
CA ASP A 651 -2.89 -7.26 -8.47
C ASP A 651 -1.87 -8.04 -9.31
N ARG A 652 -0.79 -8.52 -8.69
CA ARG A 652 0.39 -9.09 -9.36
C ARG A 652 0.98 -8.16 -10.42
N LYS A 653 0.96 -6.86 -10.17
CA LYS A 653 1.53 -5.84 -11.07
C LYS A 653 2.76 -5.20 -10.47
N CYS A 654 3.79 -5.03 -11.28
CA CYS A 654 4.99 -4.32 -10.91
C CYS A 654 4.80 -2.80 -11.08
N SER A 655 5.45 -2.02 -10.21
CA SER A 655 5.43 -0.55 -10.25
C SER A 655 6.48 -0.03 -11.24
N TRP A 656 6.09 0.79 -12.23
CA TRP A 656 7.02 1.43 -13.19
C TRP A 656 6.98 2.96 -13.06
N PRO A 657 7.46 3.52 -11.94
CA PRO A 657 7.58 4.96 -11.78
C PRO A 657 8.47 5.56 -12.87
N HIS A 658 8.00 6.67 -13.41
CA HIS A 658 8.67 7.43 -14.45
C HIS A 658 8.45 8.91 -14.15
N GLY A 659 9.52 9.70 -14.15
CA GLY A 659 9.44 11.09 -13.72
C GLY A 659 8.60 11.94 -14.67
N ARG A 660 7.80 12.83 -14.08
CA ARG A 660 6.90 13.79 -14.72
C ARG A 660 7.16 15.18 -14.13
N GLY A 661 7.99 15.97 -14.78
CA GLY A 661 8.41 17.29 -14.30
C GLY A 661 9.78 17.69 -14.83
N ILE A 662 10.19 18.93 -14.53
CA ILE A 662 11.50 19.44 -14.93
C ILE A 662 12.58 18.64 -14.19
N GLY A 663 13.43 17.91 -14.93
CA GLY A 663 14.35 16.92 -14.38
C GLY A 663 13.99 15.49 -14.76
N GLY A 664 12.74 15.23 -15.16
CA GLY A 664 12.20 13.90 -15.46
C GLY A 664 12.47 12.91 -14.32
N SER A 665 12.89 11.69 -14.67
CA SER A 665 13.14 10.64 -13.66
C SER A 665 14.28 10.98 -12.68
N SER A 666 15.14 11.97 -12.94
CA SER A 666 16.18 12.38 -11.97
C SER A 666 15.61 13.00 -10.69
N ILE A 667 14.35 13.48 -10.73
CA ILE A 667 13.63 13.99 -9.55
C ILE A 667 13.27 12.86 -8.59
N ILE A 668 12.92 11.68 -9.11
CA ILE A 668 12.35 10.57 -8.33
C ILE A 668 13.26 9.34 -8.24
N ASN A 669 14.40 9.33 -8.92
CA ASN A 669 15.33 8.19 -8.91
C ASN A 669 16.07 8.06 -7.56
N TYR A 670 16.88 7.02 -7.43
CA TYR A 670 17.71 6.78 -6.24
C TYR A 670 19.11 7.39 -6.35
N MET A 671 19.35 8.35 -7.25
CA MET A 671 20.64 9.06 -7.41
C MET A 671 21.89 8.17 -7.60
N ILE A 672 21.73 6.89 -7.91
CA ILE A 672 22.86 5.98 -8.14
C ILE A 672 23.55 6.42 -9.44
N TYR A 673 24.85 6.71 -9.35
CA TYR A 673 25.65 7.12 -10.49
C TYR A 673 26.61 6.00 -10.90
N THR A 674 26.29 5.35 -12.00
CA THR A 674 27.09 4.30 -12.64
C THR A 674 27.18 4.56 -14.15
N ARG A 675 28.36 4.43 -14.74
CA ARG A 675 28.59 4.43 -16.19
C ARG A 675 28.47 3.01 -16.73
N GLY A 676 28.15 2.89 -18.03
CA GLY A 676 28.14 1.58 -18.70
C GLY A 676 29.53 0.94 -18.73
N ASN A 677 29.59 -0.38 -18.85
CA ASN A 677 30.85 -1.08 -19.07
C ASN A 677 31.47 -0.65 -20.40
N ARG A 678 32.81 -0.62 -20.49
CA ARG A 678 33.50 -0.38 -21.77
C ARG A 678 32.97 -1.28 -22.89
N ARG A 679 32.79 -2.57 -22.58
CA ARG A 679 32.33 -3.59 -23.52
C ARG A 679 30.92 -3.33 -24.05
N ASP A 680 30.07 -2.65 -23.28
CA ASP A 680 28.71 -2.33 -23.73
C ASP A 680 28.71 -1.27 -24.81
N TYR A 681 29.47 -0.20 -24.61
CA TYR A 681 29.61 0.87 -25.60
C TYR A 681 30.31 0.38 -26.87
N ASP A 682 31.37 -0.41 -26.72
CA ASP A 682 32.06 -1.01 -27.86
C ASP A 682 31.14 -1.97 -28.63
N ALA A 683 30.28 -2.71 -27.93
CA ALA A 683 29.25 -3.53 -28.56
C ALA A 683 28.19 -2.67 -29.28
N TRP A 684 27.79 -1.51 -28.74
CA TRP A 684 26.89 -0.59 -29.44
C TRP A 684 27.50 -0.13 -30.76
N ALA A 685 28.78 0.23 -30.77
CA ALA A 685 29.50 0.61 -31.97
C ALA A 685 29.63 -0.56 -32.96
N ALA A 686 30.01 -1.74 -32.49
CA ALA A 686 30.12 -2.96 -33.29
C ALA A 686 28.77 -3.40 -33.91
N ALA A 687 27.66 -3.08 -33.26
CA ALA A 687 26.30 -3.28 -33.79
C ALA A 687 25.92 -2.31 -34.92
N GLY A 688 26.88 -1.53 -35.46
CA GLY A 688 26.67 -0.61 -36.58
C GLY A 688 26.37 0.83 -36.19
N ASN A 689 26.73 1.24 -34.96
CA ASN A 689 26.51 2.60 -34.45
C ASN A 689 27.83 3.35 -34.23
N PRO A 690 28.51 3.80 -35.30
CA PRO A 690 29.78 4.52 -35.16
C PRO A 690 29.61 5.78 -34.31
N GLY A 691 30.65 6.17 -33.58
CA GLY A 691 30.58 7.26 -32.61
C GLY A 691 30.26 6.81 -31.19
N TRP A 692 29.72 5.61 -30.98
CA TRP A 692 29.18 5.15 -29.68
C TRP A 692 30.08 4.18 -28.91
N SER A 693 31.35 4.03 -29.30
CA SER A 693 32.34 3.22 -28.55
C SER A 693 32.69 3.85 -27.20
N TRP A 694 33.34 3.09 -26.32
CA TRP A 694 33.76 3.61 -25.01
C TRP A 694 34.64 4.84 -25.15
N ASP A 695 35.63 4.81 -26.04
CA ASP A 695 36.59 5.90 -26.23
C ASP A 695 35.91 7.18 -26.75
N GLU A 696 34.81 7.02 -27.50
CA GLU A 696 34.03 8.15 -28.01
C GLU A 696 33.00 8.66 -26.98
N MET A 697 32.50 7.79 -26.09
CA MET A 697 31.50 8.13 -25.08
C MET A 697 32.09 8.65 -23.76
N LEU A 698 33.28 8.18 -23.36
CA LEU A 698 33.95 8.58 -22.13
C LEU A 698 34.19 10.10 -22.03
N PRO A 699 34.63 10.81 -23.10
CA PRO A 699 34.76 12.27 -23.05
C PRO A 699 33.46 13.00 -22.70
N TYR A 700 32.30 12.46 -23.10
CA TYR A 700 31.00 13.05 -22.75
C TYR A 700 30.64 12.82 -21.28
N HIS A 701 30.98 11.66 -20.72
CA HIS A 701 30.84 11.42 -19.27
C HIS A 701 31.68 12.43 -18.48
N ILE A 702 32.97 12.53 -18.81
CA ILE A 702 33.92 13.47 -18.19
C ILE A 702 33.44 14.93 -18.34
N ARG A 703 32.89 15.30 -19.50
CA ARG A 703 32.37 16.66 -19.75
C ARG A 703 31.12 16.98 -18.91
N SER A 704 30.27 15.99 -18.67
CA SER A 704 29.00 16.17 -17.96
C SER A 704 29.19 16.42 -16.47
N GLU A 705 30.22 15.82 -15.87
CA GLU A 705 30.34 15.69 -14.43
C GLU A 705 31.34 16.68 -13.78
N ARG A 706 31.05 16.96 -12.51
CA ARG A 706 31.94 17.55 -11.53
C ARG A 706 32.03 16.57 -10.37
N ALA A 707 33.02 15.70 -10.46
CA ALA A 707 33.28 14.65 -9.50
C ALA A 707 33.93 15.20 -8.21
N ASN A 708 33.51 14.64 -7.08
CA ASN A 708 34.08 14.80 -5.75
C ASN A 708 34.10 13.41 -5.08
N VAL A 709 34.89 12.52 -5.66
CA VAL A 709 35.03 11.12 -5.25
C VAL A 709 36.35 10.94 -4.50
N ARG A 710 36.34 10.38 -3.30
CA ARG A 710 37.50 10.42 -2.39
C ARG A 710 38.62 9.48 -2.83
N ASP A 711 38.25 8.23 -3.10
CA ASP A 711 39.20 7.14 -3.27
C ASP A 711 39.75 7.05 -4.72
N PHE A 712 39.07 7.71 -5.68
CA PHE A 712 39.35 7.60 -7.11
C PHE A 712 39.57 8.94 -7.84
N ASP A 713 39.69 10.06 -7.12
CA ASP A 713 39.79 11.42 -7.68
C ASP A 713 40.91 11.61 -8.73
N ARG A 714 41.94 10.75 -8.71
CA ARG A 714 43.18 10.91 -9.48
C ARG A 714 43.42 9.81 -10.51
N ASN A 715 42.44 8.95 -10.79
CA ASN A 715 42.62 7.85 -11.74
C ASN A 715 42.46 8.26 -13.23
N GLY A 716 42.11 9.52 -13.51
CA GLY A 716 42.00 10.06 -14.87
C GLY A 716 40.66 9.83 -15.57
N PHE A 717 39.70 9.16 -14.92
CA PHE A 717 38.38 8.88 -15.50
C PHE A 717 37.30 9.88 -15.09
N HIS A 718 37.64 10.89 -14.28
CA HIS A 718 36.66 11.81 -13.70
C HIS A 718 36.84 13.27 -14.13
N GLY A 719 35.72 13.91 -14.49
CA GLY A 719 35.60 15.34 -14.79
C GLY A 719 35.42 16.20 -13.55
N ARG A 720 35.87 17.46 -13.62
CA ARG A 720 35.90 18.37 -12.45
C ARG A 720 35.14 19.68 -12.66
N SER A 721 34.58 19.90 -13.84
CA SER A 721 34.03 21.19 -14.25
C SER A 721 32.64 21.10 -14.87
N GLY A 722 32.09 19.89 -15.03
CA GLY A 722 30.76 19.71 -15.59
C GLY A 722 29.63 20.24 -14.70
N PRO A 723 28.41 20.41 -15.24
CA PRO A 723 27.29 20.92 -14.46
C PRO A 723 26.79 19.91 -13.40
N LEU A 724 26.82 18.61 -13.72
CA LEU A 724 26.30 17.53 -12.87
C LEU A 724 27.28 17.21 -11.74
N SER A 725 26.89 17.44 -10.50
CA SER A 725 27.70 17.01 -9.34
C SER A 725 27.62 15.49 -9.18
N VAL A 726 28.76 14.84 -9.01
CA VAL A 726 28.88 13.42 -8.66
C VAL A 726 29.81 13.32 -7.47
N GLU A 727 29.38 12.73 -6.36
CA GLU A 727 30.18 12.65 -5.14
C GLU A 727 29.98 11.30 -4.44
N ASP A 728 30.89 10.95 -3.53
CA ASP A 728 30.63 9.87 -2.59
C ASP A 728 29.51 10.30 -1.63
N CYS A 729 28.54 9.41 -1.39
CA CYS A 729 27.49 9.64 -0.40
C CYS A 729 28.11 10.08 0.96
N PRO A 730 27.73 11.26 1.50
CA PRO A 730 28.32 11.73 2.75
C PRO A 730 28.05 10.82 3.95
N PHE A 731 26.86 10.21 3.99
CA PHE A 731 26.51 9.18 4.94
C PHE A 731 27.10 7.82 4.53
N ARG A 732 27.75 7.15 5.50
CA ARG A 732 28.30 5.82 5.32
C ARG A 732 28.19 5.06 6.64
N SER A 733 27.41 3.98 6.65
CA SER A 733 27.17 3.15 7.83
C SER A 733 28.32 2.18 8.10
N LYS A 734 28.32 1.60 9.31
CA LYS A 734 29.22 0.50 9.63
C LYS A 734 28.91 -0.75 8.79
N ILE A 735 27.66 -0.94 8.36
CA ILE A 735 27.26 -2.04 7.47
C ILE A 735 27.95 -1.91 6.11
N ALA A 736 27.93 -0.73 5.49
CA ALA A 736 28.57 -0.49 4.21
C ALA A 736 30.08 -0.75 4.23
N THR A 737 30.78 -0.21 5.23
CA THR A 737 32.24 -0.46 5.38
C THR A 737 32.55 -1.93 5.60
N THR A 738 31.71 -2.63 6.37
CA THR A 738 31.86 -4.07 6.62
C THR A 738 31.54 -4.91 5.39
N PHE A 739 30.61 -4.47 4.54
CA PHE A 739 30.31 -5.11 3.26
C PHE A 739 31.50 -5.04 2.31
N VAL A 740 32.08 -3.86 2.11
CA VAL A 740 33.27 -3.70 1.25
C VAL A 740 34.43 -4.55 1.76
N GLU A 741 34.74 -4.50 3.06
CA GLU A 741 35.80 -5.33 3.66
C GLU A 741 35.53 -6.83 3.46
N SER A 742 34.29 -7.27 3.66
CA SER A 742 33.89 -8.67 3.48
C SER A 742 33.97 -9.12 2.04
N ALA A 743 33.56 -8.27 1.09
CA ALA A 743 33.64 -8.56 -0.33
C ALA A 743 35.09 -8.69 -0.81
N GLN A 744 36.00 -7.84 -0.32
CA GLN A 744 37.44 -7.97 -0.57
C GLN A 744 37.99 -9.30 -0.07
N ARG A 745 37.64 -9.72 1.15
CA ARG A 745 38.03 -11.05 1.67
C ARG A 745 37.41 -12.20 0.90
N ALA A 746 36.24 -11.98 0.30
CA ALA A 746 35.55 -12.94 -0.56
C ALA A 746 36.11 -13.00 -1.99
N GLY A 747 37.13 -12.20 -2.32
CA GLY A 747 37.87 -12.22 -3.59
C GLY A 747 37.53 -11.07 -4.54
N TYR A 748 36.66 -10.12 -4.17
CA TYR A 748 36.27 -9.02 -5.05
C TYR A 748 37.18 -7.81 -4.88
N PRO A 749 37.84 -7.32 -5.95
CA PRO A 749 38.70 -6.15 -5.84
C PRO A 749 37.89 -4.90 -5.49
N TYR A 750 38.47 -4.02 -4.67
CA TYR A 750 37.94 -2.68 -4.47
C TYR A 750 38.40 -1.80 -5.64
N LEU A 751 37.45 -1.30 -6.44
CA LEU A 751 37.75 -0.58 -7.68
C LEU A 751 36.77 0.57 -7.93
N ASP A 752 37.14 1.42 -8.89
CA ASP A 752 36.25 2.43 -9.46
C ASP A 752 35.44 1.82 -10.60
N TYR A 753 34.19 1.47 -10.32
CA TYR A 753 33.30 0.86 -11.30
C TYR A 753 32.92 1.84 -12.43
N ASN A 754 33.24 3.14 -12.31
CA ASN A 754 33.04 4.14 -13.36
C ASN A 754 34.27 4.32 -14.29
N ALA A 755 35.34 3.55 -14.09
CA ALA A 755 36.57 3.60 -14.89
C ALA A 755 36.59 2.61 -16.09
N GLY A 756 35.51 1.85 -16.29
CA GLY A 756 35.30 1.00 -17.47
C GLY A 756 35.13 -0.49 -17.16
N ASP A 757 35.88 -1.01 -16.18
CA ASP A 757 35.71 -2.35 -15.63
C ASP A 757 34.97 -2.27 -14.28
N GLN A 758 34.02 -3.19 -14.06
CA GLN A 758 33.08 -3.11 -12.94
C GLN A 758 33.15 -4.30 -11.98
N LEU A 759 33.73 -5.44 -12.39
CA LEU A 759 33.74 -6.68 -11.61
C LEU A 759 34.57 -6.52 -10.33
N GLY A 760 33.88 -6.24 -9.23
CA GLY A 760 34.48 -5.83 -7.97
C GLY A 760 33.43 -5.21 -7.05
N VAL A 761 33.90 -4.59 -5.97
CA VAL A 761 33.07 -3.96 -4.95
C VAL A 761 33.48 -2.50 -4.77
N SER A 762 32.53 -1.62 -4.47
CA SER A 762 32.85 -0.23 -4.13
C SER A 762 31.77 0.44 -3.26
N PHE A 763 32.12 1.60 -2.72
CA PHE A 763 31.14 2.50 -2.11
C PHE A 763 30.37 3.23 -3.21
N LEU A 764 29.11 3.56 -2.93
CA LEU A 764 28.26 4.23 -3.90
C LEU A 764 28.73 5.68 -4.16
N GLN A 765 28.91 6.00 -5.44
CA GLN A 765 28.94 7.35 -5.99
C GLN A 765 27.53 7.75 -6.42
N ALA A 766 27.12 8.98 -6.10
CA ALA A 766 25.79 9.49 -6.35
C ALA A 766 25.81 10.86 -7.02
N ASN A 767 24.80 11.16 -7.84
CA ASN A 767 24.61 12.50 -8.38
C ASN A 767 24.00 13.43 -7.31
N THR A 768 24.81 13.77 -6.32
CA THR A 768 24.48 14.67 -5.20
C THR A 768 25.50 15.81 -5.07
N LEU A 769 25.11 16.85 -4.34
CA LEU A 769 25.99 17.96 -3.94
C LEU A 769 25.79 18.22 -2.46
N GLN A 770 26.83 17.94 -1.66
CA GLN A 770 26.75 18.02 -0.19
C GLN A 770 25.57 17.22 0.36
N GLY A 771 25.35 16.00 -0.16
CA GLY A 771 24.30 15.09 0.28
C GLY A 771 22.88 15.47 -0.14
N ARG A 772 22.72 16.44 -1.06
CA ARG A 772 21.45 16.82 -1.67
C ARG A 772 21.37 16.31 -3.10
N ARG A 773 20.20 15.83 -3.52
CA ARG A 773 19.94 15.39 -4.89
C ARG A 773 20.31 16.49 -5.91
N VAL A 774 21.00 16.09 -6.97
CA VAL A 774 21.23 16.93 -8.15
C VAL A 774 20.48 16.34 -9.33
N THR A 775 19.49 17.06 -9.83
CA THR A 775 18.65 16.67 -10.97
C THR A 775 19.18 17.26 -12.27
N SER A 776 18.67 16.81 -13.42
CA SER A 776 19.02 17.48 -14.67
C SER A 776 18.43 18.88 -14.78
N GLY A 777 17.30 19.13 -14.13
CA GLY A 777 16.67 20.45 -14.05
C GLY A 777 17.54 21.43 -13.29
N ASN A 778 17.98 21.09 -12.07
CA ASN A 778 18.82 21.98 -11.27
C ASN A 778 20.28 22.09 -11.77
N ALA A 779 20.84 21.06 -12.39
CA ALA A 779 22.21 21.08 -12.91
C ALA A 779 22.33 21.86 -14.23
N TYR A 780 21.38 21.69 -15.16
CA TYR A 780 21.49 22.24 -16.52
C TYR A 780 20.50 23.37 -16.80
N LEU A 781 19.22 23.22 -16.44
CA LEU A 781 18.20 24.22 -16.79
C LEU A 781 18.18 25.40 -15.82
N TYR A 782 18.35 25.16 -14.52
CA TYR A 782 18.35 26.24 -13.54
C TYR A 782 19.42 27.30 -13.87
N PRO A 783 20.69 26.98 -14.16
CA PRO A 783 21.67 27.98 -14.58
C PRO A 783 21.33 28.65 -15.92
N ALA A 784 20.73 27.91 -16.86
CA ALA A 784 20.41 28.40 -18.21
C ALA A 784 19.09 29.19 -18.29
N ARG A 785 18.21 29.14 -17.29
CA ARG A 785 16.83 29.69 -17.33
C ARG A 785 16.72 31.18 -17.65
N LYS A 786 17.79 31.95 -17.39
CA LYS A 786 17.82 33.41 -17.66
C LYS A 786 18.21 33.75 -19.10
N ARG A 787 18.59 32.76 -19.93
CA ARG A 787 19.01 32.99 -21.32
C ARG A 787 17.77 33.32 -22.17
N PRO A 788 17.76 34.45 -22.91
CA PRO A 788 16.57 34.91 -23.63
C PRO A 788 16.22 34.03 -24.85
N ASN A 789 17.14 33.17 -25.29
CA ASN A 789 16.96 32.26 -26.40
C ASN A 789 16.42 30.87 -25.96
N LEU A 790 16.28 30.61 -24.66
CA LEU A 790 15.69 29.39 -24.08
C LEU A 790 14.32 29.69 -23.48
N HIS A 791 13.25 29.11 -24.01
CA HIS A 791 11.92 29.16 -23.40
C HIS A 791 11.57 27.78 -22.82
N ILE A 792 11.27 27.73 -21.52
CA ILE A 792 10.89 26.50 -20.81
C ILE A 792 9.42 26.62 -20.41
N LEU A 793 8.60 25.66 -20.82
CA LEU A 793 7.18 25.60 -20.47
C LEU A 793 6.89 24.31 -19.69
N THR A 794 6.43 24.47 -18.46
CA THR A 794 5.87 23.40 -17.63
C THR A 794 4.38 23.20 -17.88
N SER A 795 3.85 22.07 -17.44
CA SER A 795 2.45 21.68 -17.60
C SER A 795 1.98 21.74 -19.06
N ALA A 796 2.89 21.50 -20.00
CA ALA A 796 2.69 21.55 -21.44
C ALA A 796 2.76 20.14 -22.02
N TRP A 797 1.61 19.47 -22.09
CA TRP A 797 1.51 18.09 -22.54
C TRP A 797 1.48 18.01 -24.07
N VAL A 798 2.57 17.55 -24.68
CA VAL A 798 2.60 17.36 -26.14
C VAL A 798 1.78 16.14 -26.53
N THR A 799 0.85 16.32 -27.47
CA THR A 799 -0.10 15.28 -27.88
C THR A 799 0.19 14.72 -29.27
N ARG A 800 0.90 15.47 -30.11
CA ARG A 800 1.20 15.06 -31.49
C ARG A 800 2.35 15.87 -32.11
N VAL A 801 3.19 15.21 -32.90
CA VAL A 801 4.16 15.85 -33.80
C VAL A 801 3.47 16.20 -35.12
N LEU A 802 3.65 17.43 -35.60
CA LEU A 802 3.15 17.87 -36.89
C LEU A 802 4.12 17.41 -37.98
N ILE A 803 3.68 16.49 -38.84
CA ILE A 803 4.48 15.97 -39.96
C ILE A 803 3.77 16.30 -41.27
N ASN A 804 4.49 16.95 -42.19
CA ASN A 804 4.01 17.17 -43.54
C ASN A 804 4.04 15.83 -44.31
N LYS A 805 2.87 15.31 -44.64
CA LYS A 805 2.72 14.00 -45.29
C LYS A 805 3.36 13.93 -46.69
N ALA A 806 3.45 15.05 -47.41
CA ALA A 806 3.96 15.07 -48.77
C ALA A 806 5.48 14.85 -48.84
N ASN A 807 6.23 15.41 -47.88
CA ASN A 807 7.70 15.38 -47.88
C ASN A 807 8.30 14.73 -46.63
N LYS A 808 7.46 14.17 -45.75
CA LYS A 808 7.78 13.52 -44.47
C LYS A 808 8.71 14.36 -43.59
N GLU A 809 8.47 15.67 -43.48
CA GLU A 809 9.17 16.57 -42.56
C GLU A 809 8.37 16.85 -41.29
N ALA A 810 9.01 16.72 -40.14
CA ALA A 810 8.47 17.28 -38.90
C ALA A 810 8.59 18.82 -38.91
N THR A 811 7.48 19.51 -38.65
CA THR A 811 7.38 20.98 -38.75
C THR A 811 7.06 21.65 -37.41
N GLY A 812 6.68 20.88 -36.40
CA GLY A 812 6.28 21.42 -35.09
C GLY A 812 5.56 20.40 -34.23
N VAL A 813 4.89 20.87 -33.18
CA VAL A 813 4.13 20.04 -32.26
C VAL A 813 2.81 20.70 -31.86
N VAL A 814 1.85 19.87 -31.45
CA VAL A 814 0.62 20.28 -30.77
C VAL A 814 0.71 19.88 -29.32
N PHE A 815 0.34 20.77 -28.41
CA PHE A 815 0.37 20.53 -26.98
C PHE A 815 -0.83 21.16 -26.28
N VAL A 816 -1.15 20.64 -25.09
CA VAL A 816 -2.21 21.15 -24.22
C VAL A 816 -1.57 21.75 -22.98
N ARG A 817 -1.96 22.98 -22.66
CA ARG A 817 -1.53 23.71 -21.45
C ARG A 817 -2.68 24.57 -20.95
N ASP A 818 -2.93 24.57 -19.65
CA ASP A 818 -4.02 25.33 -19.02
C ASP A 818 -5.40 25.08 -19.68
N GLY A 819 -5.65 23.83 -20.08
CA GLY A 819 -6.86 23.41 -20.79
C GLY A 819 -6.96 23.88 -22.24
N LYS A 820 -5.94 24.57 -22.77
CA LYS A 820 -5.92 25.10 -24.14
C LYS A 820 -4.98 24.30 -25.03
N THR A 821 -5.46 23.93 -26.21
CA THR A 821 -4.63 23.34 -27.26
C THR A 821 -3.89 24.43 -28.00
N GLN A 822 -2.57 24.31 -28.09
CA GLN A 822 -1.67 25.23 -28.77
C GLN A 822 -0.79 24.47 -29.75
N SER A 823 -0.25 25.18 -30.74
CA SER A 823 0.73 24.64 -31.68
C SER A 823 1.92 25.58 -31.83
N VAL A 824 3.09 24.99 -32.10
CA VAL A 824 4.33 25.73 -32.31
C VAL A 824 5.15 25.06 -33.40
N THR A 825 5.86 25.86 -34.19
CA THR A 825 6.65 25.37 -35.32
C THR A 825 8.16 25.38 -35.02
N ALA A 826 8.87 24.40 -35.57
CA ALA A 826 10.32 24.30 -35.56
C ALA A 826 10.90 24.70 -36.93
N ARG A 827 12.01 25.43 -36.94
CA ARG A 827 12.72 25.84 -38.16
C ARG A 827 13.69 24.76 -38.61
N LYS A 828 14.43 24.17 -37.67
CA LYS A 828 15.45 23.17 -37.91
C LYS A 828 14.92 21.78 -37.58
N GLU A 829 14.67 21.46 -36.31
CA GLU A 829 14.25 20.10 -35.91
C GLU A 829 13.25 20.08 -34.74
N VAL A 830 12.39 19.05 -34.72
CA VAL A 830 11.64 18.61 -33.53
C VAL A 830 12.42 17.47 -32.89
N ILE A 831 12.65 17.54 -31.57
CA ILE A 831 13.44 16.56 -30.85
C ILE A 831 12.62 15.99 -29.70
N LEU A 832 12.42 14.68 -29.69
CA LEU A 832 11.68 13.97 -28.65
C LEU A 832 12.65 13.49 -27.57
N SER A 833 12.45 13.94 -26.35
CA SER A 833 13.22 13.58 -25.14
C SER A 833 12.26 13.28 -23.98
N ALA A 834 11.10 12.73 -24.28
CA ALA A 834 10.01 12.49 -23.34
C ALA A 834 10.23 11.25 -22.46
N GLY A 835 11.36 10.55 -22.66
CA GLY A 835 11.67 9.29 -21.99
C GLY A 835 11.24 8.09 -22.83
N ALA A 836 11.72 6.90 -22.45
CA ALA A 836 11.58 5.69 -23.26
C ALA A 836 10.12 5.40 -23.64
N PHE A 837 9.17 5.67 -22.76
CA PHE A 837 7.77 5.38 -23.04
C PHE A 837 7.07 6.47 -23.84
N GLU A 838 7.16 7.71 -23.39
CA GLU A 838 6.37 8.80 -23.95
C GLU A 838 6.87 9.23 -25.34
N SER A 839 8.17 9.10 -25.64
CA SER A 839 8.70 9.34 -26.99
C SER A 839 8.15 8.32 -27.99
N ALA A 840 8.18 7.03 -27.65
CA ALA A 840 7.62 5.96 -28.49
C ALA A 840 6.09 6.11 -28.67
N LYS A 841 5.37 6.43 -27.58
CA LYS A 841 3.93 6.71 -27.62
C LYS A 841 3.62 7.88 -28.56
N LEU A 842 4.36 8.97 -28.44
CA LEU A 842 4.16 10.18 -29.23
C LEU A 842 4.46 9.96 -30.72
N LEU A 843 5.49 9.17 -31.06
CA LEU A 843 5.75 8.76 -32.44
C LEU A 843 4.56 7.99 -33.01
N MET A 844 4.06 6.98 -32.30
CA MET A 844 2.92 6.19 -32.75
C MET A 844 1.65 7.04 -32.93
N LEU A 845 1.34 7.92 -31.98
CA LEU A 845 0.22 8.86 -32.09
C LEU A 845 0.37 9.86 -33.26
N SER A 846 1.61 10.07 -33.73
CA SER A 846 1.94 10.93 -34.87
C SER A 846 1.99 10.17 -36.20
N GLY A 847 1.65 8.88 -36.22
CA GLY A 847 1.64 8.04 -37.42
C GLY A 847 2.99 7.38 -37.75
N VAL A 848 3.94 7.37 -36.82
CA VAL A 848 5.26 6.73 -36.98
C VAL A 848 5.35 5.53 -36.03
N GLY A 849 5.29 4.32 -36.58
CA GLY A 849 5.22 3.09 -35.78
C GLY A 849 4.72 1.88 -36.58
N PRO A 850 4.45 0.73 -35.93
CA PRO A 850 4.09 -0.49 -36.64
C PRO A 850 2.77 -0.32 -37.40
N ALA A 851 2.80 -0.50 -38.72
CA ALA A 851 1.67 -0.17 -39.60
C ALA A 851 0.35 -0.85 -39.19
N ASP A 852 0.39 -2.14 -38.88
CA ASP A 852 -0.81 -2.91 -38.48
C ASP A 852 -1.40 -2.39 -37.17
N HIS A 853 -0.54 -2.05 -36.20
CA HIS A 853 -0.95 -1.50 -34.91
C HIS A 853 -1.54 -0.09 -35.06
N LEU A 854 -0.96 0.76 -35.91
CA LEU A 854 -1.51 2.08 -36.19
C LEU A 854 -2.86 1.99 -36.92
N ALA A 855 -2.98 1.08 -37.88
CA ALA A 855 -4.21 0.84 -38.63
C ALA A 855 -5.36 0.38 -37.72
N SER A 856 -5.10 -0.47 -36.70
CA SER A 856 -6.13 -0.91 -35.76
C SER A 856 -6.74 0.24 -34.93
N PHE A 857 -6.01 1.34 -34.77
CA PHE A 857 -6.49 2.57 -34.11
C PHE A 857 -6.95 3.66 -35.10
N ARG A 858 -6.99 3.36 -36.41
CA ARG A 858 -7.31 4.31 -37.48
C ARG A 858 -6.38 5.52 -37.50
N ILE A 859 -5.13 5.35 -37.08
CA ILE A 859 -4.08 6.36 -37.18
C ILE A 859 -3.45 6.25 -38.57
N PRO A 860 -3.47 7.32 -39.39
CA PRO A 860 -2.82 7.27 -40.70
C PRO A 860 -1.32 7.02 -40.58
N VAL A 861 -0.83 5.97 -41.24
CA VAL A 861 0.59 5.63 -41.26
C VAL A 861 1.36 6.66 -42.10
N VAL A 862 2.26 7.38 -41.45
CA VAL A 862 3.24 8.27 -42.08
C VAL A 862 4.50 7.49 -42.42
N GLN A 863 4.96 6.66 -41.49
CA GLN A 863 6.13 5.82 -41.65
C GLN A 863 5.98 4.54 -40.83
N ASN A 864 6.16 3.40 -41.48
CA ASN A 864 6.19 2.10 -40.82
C ASN A 864 7.57 1.89 -40.18
N LEU A 865 7.63 1.79 -38.85
CA LEU A 865 8.84 1.54 -38.07
C LEU A 865 8.51 0.67 -36.85
N PRO A 866 9.47 -0.10 -36.32
CA PRO A 866 9.28 -1.00 -35.17
C PRO A 866 9.22 -0.25 -33.82
N VAL A 867 8.58 0.92 -33.77
CA VAL A 867 8.47 1.74 -32.55
C VAL A 867 7.75 0.96 -31.46
N GLY A 868 8.40 0.79 -30.31
CA GLY A 868 7.87 0.04 -29.17
C GLY A 868 7.86 -1.49 -29.35
N GLU A 869 8.40 -2.06 -30.43
CA GLU A 869 8.45 -3.52 -30.62
C GLU A 869 9.52 -4.22 -29.77
N LEU A 870 10.46 -3.45 -29.21
CA LEU A 870 11.49 -3.93 -28.31
C LEU A 870 11.53 -3.07 -27.04
N LEU A 871 11.63 -3.74 -25.90
CA LEU A 871 11.72 -3.12 -24.59
C LEU A 871 12.52 -4.05 -23.68
N TYR A 872 13.56 -3.52 -23.06
CA TYR A 872 14.26 -4.18 -21.96
C TYR A 872 14.03 -3.41 -20.67
N GLU A 873 14.18 -4.10 -19.53
CA GLU A 873 14.21 -3.51 -18.20
C GLU A 873 15.22 -4.28 -17.35
N HIS A 874 15.77 -3.67 -16.30
CA HIS A 874 16.62 -4.38 -15.33
C HIS A 874 15.78 -4.91 -14.17
N PRO A 875 15.26 -6.16 -14.23
CA PRO A 875 14.57 -6.75 -13.10
C PRO A 875 15.54 -7.06 -11.97
N GLY A 876 15.04 -7.09 -10.75
CA GLY A 876 15.78 -7.63 -9.62
C GLY A 876 14.88 -8.17 -8.52
N VAL A 877 15.40 -8.21 -7.30
CA VAL A 877 14.72 -8.80 -6.14
C VAL A 877 15.00 -8.01 -4.87
N PHE A 878 13.98 -7.87 -4.02
CA PHE A 878 14.17 -7.38 -2.65
C PHE A 878 14.67 -8.51 -1.74
N GLY A 879 15.90 -8.37 -1.25
CA GLY A 879 16.53 -9.32 -0.34
C GLY A 879 17.71 -10.05 -0.99
N PRO A 880 18.40 -10.91 -0.22
CA PRO A 880 18.05 -11.36 1.12
C PRO A 880 18.15 -10.27 2.20
N VAL A 881 17.37 -10.42 3.27
CA VAL A 881 17.34 -9.51 4.43
C VAL A 881 18.22 -10.07 5.55
N PHE A 882 18.88 -9.19 6.28
CA PHE A 882 19.76 -9.51 7.41
C PHE A 882 19.37 -8.68 8.64
N ILE A 883 19.48 -9.30 9.82
CA ILE A 883 19.25 -8.67 11.12
C ILE A 883 20.61 -8.42 11.77
N VAL A 884 20.77 -7.24 12.38
CA VAL A 884 21.94 -6.86 13.15
C VAL A 884 21.60 -6.98 14.64
N ARG A 885 22.23 -7.91 15.35
CA ARG A 885 21.94 -8.15 16.78
C ARG A 885 22.67 -7.19 17.72
N GLN A 886 23.83 -6.69 17.31
CA GLN A 886 24.60 -5.75 18.11
C GLN A 886 24.12 -4.31 17.88
N PRO A 887 24.09 -3.47 18.92
CA PRO A 887 23.70 -2.06 18.81
C PRO A 887 24.85 -1.24 18.21
N ILE A 888 25.07 -1.39 16.91
CA ILE A 888 26.13 -0.67 16.17
C ILE A 888 25.73 0.78 15.86
N ASP A 889 24.43 1.04 15.75
CA ASP A 889 23.81 2.34 15.49
C ASP A 889 22.32 2.29 15.90
N ASN A 890 21.61 3.43 15.82
CA ASN A 890 20.19 3.58 16.16
C ASN A 890 19.31 3.81 14.91
N TYR A 891 19.66 3.21 13.76
CA TYR A 891 18.89 3.36 12.51
C TYR A 891 17.81 2.28 12.39
N VAL A 892 16.87 2.30 13.33
CA VAL A 892 15.81 1.29 13.46
C VAL A 892 14.54 1.67 12.68
N SER A 893 14.12 2.94 12.74
CA SER A 893 12.94 3.43 12.01
C SER A 893 13.16 4.83 11.44
N LEU A 894 12.45 5.15 10.36
CA LEU A 894 12.46 6.48 9.75
C LEU A 894 11.89 7.54 10.72
N ASP A 895 10.79 7.24 11.41
CA ASP A 895 10.12 8.16 12.32
C ASP A 895 11.03 8.64 13.46
N GLU A 896 11.82 7.74 14.05
CA GLU A 896 12.81 8.09 15.09
C GLU A 896 13.96 8.95 14.54
N ASN A 897 14.25 8.82 13.25
CA ASN A 897 15.29 9.57 12.57
C ASN A 897 14.82 10.96 12.11
N ILE A 898 13.51 11.23 12.05
CA ILE A 898 12.94 12.57 11.83
C ILE A 898 12.97 13.36 13.13
N ASN A 899 14.18 13.83 13.47
CA ASN A 899 14.43 14.65 14.64
C ASN A 899 15.28 15.89 14.28
N PHE A 900 15.25 16.89 15.16
CA PHE A 900 15.93 18.17 14.94
C PHE A 900 17.44 18.01 14.69
N SER A 901 18.10 17.09 15.39
CA SER A 901 19.54 16.84 15.23
C SER A 901 19.88 16.38 13.82
N ASN A 902 19.16 15.36 13.30
CA ASN A 902 19.35 14.85 11.96
C ASN A 902 19.02 15.89 10.87
N ILE A 903 18.02 16.75 11.10
CA ILE A 903 17.70 17.87 10.20
C ILE A 903 18.87 18.87 10.14
N VAL A 904 19.46 19.23 11.28
CA VAL A 904 20.64 20.13 11.33
C VAL A 904 21.85 19.48 10.65
N GLN A 905 22.06 18.18 10.82
CA GLN A 905 23.13 17.45 10.12
C GLN A 905 22.92 17.49 8.60
N TYR A 906 21.69 17.25 8.13
CA TYR A 906 21.36 17.33 6.70
C TYR A 906 21.63 18.71 6.12
N LEU A 907 21.26 19.78 6.83
CA LEU A 907 21.55 21.14 6.39
C LEU A 907 23.05 21.40 6.21
N LYS A 908 23.89 20.73 7.01
CA LYS A 908 25.37 20.74 6.91
C LYS A 908 25.93 19.72 5.90
N GLY A 909 25.08 19.03 5.14
CA GLY A 909 25.46 18.01 4.18
C GLY A 909 25.98 16.71 4.81
N ARG A 910 25.46 16.33 5.98
CA ARG A 910 25.85 15.14 6.75
C ARG A 910 24.63 14.39 7.27
N GLY A 911 24.86 13.20 7.84
CA GLY A 911 23.84 12.44 8.56
C GLY A 911 22.90 11.65 7.65
N VAL A 912 21.99 10.90 8.27
CA VAL A 912 21.20 9.85 7.62
C VAL A 912 20.36 10.33 6.43
N PHE A 913 19.89 11.58 6.44
CA PHE A 913 19.10 12.11 5.32
C PHE A 913 19.90 12.38 4.05
N THR A 914 21.23 12.24 4.07
CA THR A 914 22.07 12.33 2.87
C THR A 914 22.24 11.00 2.13
N THR A 915 21.66 9.91 2.65
CA THR A 915 21.64 8.61 1.98
C THR A 915 20.44 8.46 1.04
N ASN A 916 20.65 7.81 -0.09
CA ASN A 916 19.60 7.34 -0.99
C ASN A 916 19.15 5.90 -0.69
N SER A 917 19.53 5.38 0.47
CA SER A 917 19.39 4.00 0.93
C SER A 917 20.48 3.03 0.47
N VAL A 918 20.99 3.12 -0.76
CA VAL A 918 22.09 2.26 -1.22
C VAL A 918 23.43 2.87 -0.81
N GLU A 919 24.32 2.10 -0.20
CA GLU A 919 25.60 2.62 0.30
C GLU A 919 26.81 2.03 -0.40
N SER A 920 26.65 0.84 -0.96
CA SER A 920 27.72 0.09 -1.60
C SER A 920 27.14 -0.84 -2.65
N LEU A 921 27.95 -1.18 -3.64
CA LEU A 921 27.56 -2.05 -4.75
C LEU A 921 28.69 -3.02 -5.09
N MET A 922 28.31 -4.14 -5.69
CA MET A 922 29.23 -5.18 -6.13
C MET A 922 28.71 -5.77 -7.45
N TYR A 923 29.58 -5.91 -8.44
CA TYR A 923 29.22 -6.55 -9.70
C TYR A 923 29.81 -7.95 -9.77
N VAL A 924 28.98 -8.90 -10.18
CA VAL A 924 29.35 -10.31 -10.32
C VAL A 924 28.97 -10.84 -11.70
N LYS A 925 29.69 -11.86 -12.13
CA LYS A 925 29.37 -12.62 -13.33
C LYS A 925 28.73 -13.96 -12.92
N SER A 926 27.50 -14.20 -13.36
CA SER A 926 26.76 -15.42 -13.06
C SER A 926 27.19 -16.56 -13.99
N PRO A 927 27.00 -17.83 -13.58
CA PRO A 927 27.24 -18.99 -14.45
C PRO A 927 26.33 -19.08 -15.68
N VAL A 928 25.22 -18.32 -15.69
CA VAL A 928 24.24 -18.31 -16.80
C VAL A 928 24.38 -17.08 -17.71
N ALA A 929 25.44 -16.29 -17.52
CA ALA A 929 25.75 -15.15 -18.37
C ALA A 929 25.97 -15.57 -19.83
N GLU A 930 25.35 -14.87 -20.79
CA GLU A 930 25.47 -15.17 -22.22
C GLU A 930 26.89 -14.91 -22.74
N SER A 931 27.46 -13.77 -22.33
CA SER A 931 28.76 -13.35 -22.80
C SER A 931 29.87 -14.22 -22.19
N PRO A 932 30.77 -14.81 -23.00
CA PRO A 932 31.90 -15.57 -22.50
C PRO A 932 33.01 -14.68 -21.92
N ASP A 933 32.95 -13.35 -22.12
CA ASP A 933 33.99 -12.43 -21.64
C ASP A 933 34.01 -12.36 -20.11
N PRO A 934 35.09 -12.79 -19.43
CA PRO A 934 35.14 -12.84 -17.98
C PRO A 934 35.03 -11.46 -17.31
N GLY A 935 35.31 -10.37 -18.03
CA GLY A 935 35.23 -8.99 -17.52
C GLY A 935 33.88 -8.31 -17.64
N LEU A 936 32.87 -8.94 -18.26
CA LEU A 936 31.51 -8.41 -18.37
C LEU A 936 30.57 -9.03 -17.33
N PRO A 937 30.21 -8.31 -16.26
CA PRO A 937 29.23 -8.76 -15.29
C PRO A 937 27.80 -8.63 -15.82
N ASP A 938 26.93 -9.53 -15.37
CA ASP A 938 25.51 -9.61 -15.71
C ASP A 938 24.59 -9.40 -14.48
N VAL A 939 25.16 -9.30 -13.27
CA VAL A 939 24.41 -9.03 -12.04
C VAL A 939 25.11 -7.94 -11.21
N GLU A 940 24.33 -6.95 -10.78
CA GLU A 940 24.71 -5.99 -9.74
C GLU A 940 24.06 -6.38 -8.41
N ILE A 941 24.81 -6.30 -7.32
CA ILE A 941 24.33 -6.51 -5.95
C ILE A 941 24.51 -5.20 -5.21
N MET A 942 23.40 -4.49 -5.00
CA MET A 942 23.39 -3.27 -4.19
C MET A 942 23.14 -3.62 -2.73
N GLN A 943 23.93 -3.04 -1.83
CA GLN A 943 23.71 -3.13 -0.39
C GLN A 943 22.95 -1.89 0.08
N ALA A 944 21.71 -2.08 0.52
CA ALA A 944 20.89 -1.04 1.13
C ALA A 944 21.18 -0.96 2.63
N PHE A 945 21.28 0.25 3.19
CA PHE A 945 21.57 0.46 4.61
C PHE A 945 20.48 -0.10 5.52
N SER A 946 19.24 -0.16 5.04
CA SER A 946 18.07 -0.69 5.75
C SER A 946 17.20 -1.57 4.85
N SER A 947 16.27 -2.33 5.43
CA SER A 947 15.22 -3.03 4.69
C SER A 947 13.88 -2.30 4.74
N ILE A 948 12.88 -2.84 4.04
CA ILE A 948 11.58 -2.17 3.81
C ILE A 948 10.84 -1.81 5.12
N ASP A 949 11.08 -2.54 6.21
CA ASP A 949 10.53 -2.28 7.55
C ASP A 949 10.99 -0.97 8.19
N PHE A 950 12.04 -0.33 7.66
CA PHE A 950 12.53 0.95 8.17
C PHE A 950 11.49 2.09 8.05
N ASP A 951 10.64 2.05 7.02
CA ASP A 951 9.50 2.96 6.89
C ASP A 951 8.28 2.35 7.62
N THR A 952 8.05 2.82 8.84
CA THR A 952 6.89 2.47 9.68
C THR A 952 5.56 3.03 9.15
N GLY A 953 5.61 3.90 8.14
CA GLY A 953 4.47 4.48 7.46
C GLY A 953 3.88 3.58 6.37
N THR A 954 3.13 4.19 5.46
CA THR A 954 2.53 3.48 4.31
C THR A 954 3.22 3.80 2.98
N GLY A 955 4.27 4.64 2.99
CA GLY A 955 4.89 5.18 1.78
C GLY A 955 5.63 4.10 0.99
N THR A 956 6.60 3.45 1.62
CA THR A 956 7.45 2.44 0.99
C THR A 956 6.66 1.20 0.56
N PRO A 957 5.75 0.62 1.39
CA PRO A 957 4.90 -0.48 0.95
C PRO A 957 4.00 -0.11 -0.25
N ARG A 958 3.51 1.13 -0.32
CA ARG A 958 2.72 1.63 -1.47
C ARG A 958 3.56 1.81 -2.72
N ALA A 959 4.71 2.46 -2.61
CA ALA A 959 5.61 2.73 -3.74
C ALA A 959 6.02 1.43 -4.46
N PHE A 960 6.29 0.38 -3.67
CA PHE A 960 6.64 -0.95 -4.18
C PHE A 960 5.45 -1.90 -4.32
N ARG A 961 4.22 -1.44 -4.07
CA ARG A 961 2.97 -2.19 -4.22
C ARG A 961 2.93 -3.51 -3.43
N LEU A 962 3.53 -3.58 -2.24
CA LEU A 962 3.50 -4.79 -1.42
C LEU A 962 2.08 -5.09 -0.92
N THR A 963 1.63 -6.34 -1.04
CA THR A 963 0.37 -6.74 -0.40
C THR A 963 0.50 -6.70 1.13
N ASN A 964 -0.64 -6.55 1.83
CA ASN A 964 -0.63 -6.66 3.30
C ASN A 964 -0.11 -8.02 3.76
N ALA A 965 -0.46 -9.10 3.04
CA ALA A 965 0.04 -10.44 3.34
C ALA A 965 1.58 -10.50 3.26
N THR A 966 2.17 -9.96 2.19
CA THR A 966 3.62 -9.89 2.00
C THR A 966 4.28 -9.01 3.06
N TYR A 967 3.76 -7.79 3.29
CA TYR A 967 4.36 -6.84 4.23
C TYR A 967 4.24 -7.31 5.69
N ASP A 968 3.03 -7.64 6.14
CA ASP A 968 2.76 -8.11 7.51
C ASP A 968 3.40 -9.46 7.77
N GLY A 969 3.42 -10.33 6.75
CA GLY A 969 4.00 -11.66 6.82
C GLY A 969 5.53 -11.64 6.88
N TYR A 970 6.20 -10.79 6.09
CA TYR A 970 7.64 -10.84 5.90
C TYR A 970 8.40 -9.68 6.57
N PHE A 971 8.04 -8.42 6.34
CA PHE A 971 8.81 -7.25 6.78
C PHE A 971 8.38 -6.73 8.16
N ARG A 972 7.09 -6.66 8.45
CA ARG A 972 6.58 -6.19 9.75
C ARG A 972 7.11 -6.92 10.99
N PRO A 973 7.41 -8.24 10.97
CA PRO A 973 7.95 -8.95 12.13
C PRO A 973 9.33 -8.46 12.58
N ILE A 974 10.08 -7.80 11.69
CA ILE A 974 11.39 -7.20 12.00
C ILE A 974 11.29 -5.68 12.21
N MET A 975 10.07 -5.13 12.20
CA MET A 975 9.82 -3.73 12.56
C MET A 975 10.34 -3.49 13.99
N ASN A 976 11.15 -2.46 14.16
CA ASN A 976 11.92 -2.13 15.37
C ASN A 976 13.20 -2.94 15.61
N LEU A 977 13.67 -3.72 14.62
CA LEU A 977 15.01 -4.29 14.64
C LEU A 977 15.93 -3.52 13.69
N ARG A 978 17.22 -3.47 14.00
CA ARG A 978 18.21 -3.00 13.03
C ARG A 978 18.36 -4.08 11.95
N SER A 979 17.92 -3.77 10.75
CA SER A 979 17.88 -4.69 9.60
C SER A 979 18.48 -4.01 8.37
N PHE A 980 19.01 -4.79 7.43
CA PHE A 980 19.45 -4.31 6.12
C PHE A 980 19.18 -5.38 5.06
N GLN A 981 19.21 -5.01 3.78
CA GLN A 981 18.98 -5.97 2.70
C GLN A 981 19.88 -5.72 1.50
N TYR A 982 19.97 -6.74 0.65
CA TYR A 982 20.54 -6.61 -0.68
C TYR A 982 19.46 -6.45 -1.74
N LEU A 983 19.85 -5.87 -2.87
CA LEU A 983 19.02 -5.69 -4.05
C LEU A 983 19.80 -6.21 -5.28
N PRO A 984 19.87 -7.53 -5.51
CA PRO A 984 20.38 -8.07 -6.76
C PRO A 984 19.53 -7.60 -7.95
N MET A 985 20.17 -7.14 -9.01
CA MET A 985 19.57 -6.61 -10.22
C MET A 985 20.30 -7.17 -11.45
N LEU A 986 19.55 -7.56 -12.48
CA LEU A 986 20.12 -7.99 -13.76
C LEU A 986 20.62 -6.79 -14.56
N MET A 987 21.81 -6.94 -15.12
CA MET A 987 22.40 -6.00 -16.08
C MET A 987 22.17 -6.44 -17.53
N LYS A 988 21.93 -7.74 -17.74
CA LYS A 988 21.77 -8.38 -19.05
C LYS A 988 20.53 -9.28 -19.07
N PRO A 989 19.32 -8.69 -19.04
CA PRO A 989 18.07 -9.45 -19.05
C PRO A 989 17.86 -10.17 -20.40
N TYR A 990 17.41 -11.42 -20.34
CA TYR A 990 16.98 -12.18 -21.51
C TYR A 990 15.52 -11.89 -21.88
N THR A 991 14.69 -11.61 -20.87
CA THR A 991 13.30 -11.20 -21.07
C THR A 991 13.23 -9.91 -21.89
N LYS A 992 12.39 -9.93 -22.93
CA LYS A 992 12.09 -8.78 -23.80
C LYS A 992 10.60 -8.50 -23.75
N GLY A 993 10.21 -7.24 -23.91
CA GLY A 993 8.82 -6.85 -24.00
C GLY A 993 8.53 -5.88 -25.14
N LYS A 994 7.29 -5.39 -25.14
CA LYS A 994 6.77 -4.42 -26.12
C LYS A 994 5.97 -3.32 -25.44
N LEU A 995 5.96 -2.15 -26.06
CA LEU A 995 5.11 -1.02 -25.72
C LEU A 995 4.11 -0.78 -26.85
N ARG A 996 2.81 -0.78 -26.53
CA ARG A 996 1.73 -0.57 -27.49
C ARG A 996 0.81 0.56 -27.06
N LEU A 997 0.20 1.25 -28.02
CA LEU A 997 -0.89 2.19 -27.70
C LEU A 997 -2.09 1.42 -27.11
N ARG A 998 -2.64 1.93 -26.01
CA ARG A 998 -3.93 1.46 -25.46
C ARG A 998 -5.12 2.09 -26.17
N SER A 999 -4.99 3.35 -26.55
CA SER A 999 -6.01 4.13 -27.26
C SER A 999 -5.36 5.27 -28.04
N THR A 1000 -6.16 6.00 -28.82
CA THR A 1000 -5.75 7.23 -29.50
C THR A 1000 -5.76 8.47 -28.59
N ASN A 1001 -6.22 8.32 -27.33
CA ASN A 1001 -6.18 9.42 -26.37
C ASN A 1001 -4.75 9.60 -25.85
N PRO A 1002 -4.08 10.75 -26.11
CA PRO A 1002 -2.69 10.98 -25.70
C PRO A 1002 -2.46 10.97 -24.19
N PHE A 1003 -3.52 11.15 -23.39
CA PHE A 1003 -3.47 11.15 -21.93
C PHE A 1003 -3.58 9.75 -21.31
N ASN A 1004 -3.93 8.73 -22.09
CA ASN A 1004 -3.97 7.36 -21.60
C ASN A 1004 -2.57 6.77 -21.53
N HIS A 1005 -2.31 5.95 -20.51
CA HIS A 1005 -1.08 5.16 -20.41
C HIS A 1005 -1.02 4.12 -21.53
N PRO A 1006 0.18 3.84 -22.08
CA PRO A 1006 0.35 2.75 -23.03
C PRO A 1006 0.12 1.38 -22.36
N LEU A 1007 0.06 0.35 -23.19
CA LEU A 1007 0.07 -1.06 -22.80
C LEU A 1007 1.52 -1.54 -22.75
N PHE A 1008 1.89 -2.22 -21.68
CA PHE A 1008 3.23 -2.80 -21.51
C PHE A 1008 3.13 -4.32 -21.55
N GLN A 1009 3.59 -4.91 -22.65
CA GLN A 1009 3.67 -6.35 -22.84
C GLN A 1009 5.07 -6.81 -22.45
N TYR A 1010 5.38 -6.75 -21.15
CA TYR A 1010 6.63 -7.25 -20.57
C TYR A 1010 6.27 -8.27 -19.50
N ARG A 1011 6.74 -9.51 -19.67
CA ARG A 1011 6.45 -10.60 -18.75
C ARG A 1011 7.72 -10.99 -18.02
N TYR A 1012 7.83 -10.55 -16.78
CA TYR A 1012 9.00 -10.79 -15.95
C TYR A 1012 9.32 -12.28 -15.87
N PHE A 1013 10.59 -12.61 -16.11
CA PHE A 1013 11.13 -13.96 -15.94
C PHE A 1013 10.48 -15.03 -16.84
N GLU A 1014 10.16 -14.66 -18.08
CA GLU A 1014 9.80 -15.66 -19.10
C GLU A 1014 10.97 -16.60 -19.41
N ASP A 1015 12.20 -16.11 -19.29
CA ASP A 1015 13.43 -16.92 -19.36
C ASP A 1015 13.95 -17.25 -17.97
N ASP A 1016 14.18 -18.54 -17.69
CA ASP A 1016 14.66 -19.01 -16.40
C ASP A 1016 16.06 -18.49 -16.05
N ARG A 1017 16.90 -18.17 -17.05
CA ARG A 1017 18.25 -17.64 -16.82
C ARG A 1017 18.23 -16.31 -16.07
N ASP A 1018 17.19 -15.50 -16.27
CA ASP A 1018 17.00 -14.26 -15.51
C ASP A 1018 16.82 -14.54 -14.00
N ILE A 1019 16.06 -15.59 -13.65
CA ILE A 1019 15.87 -16.00 -12.25
C ILE A 1019 17.19 -16.57 -11.70
N GLU A 1020 17.85 -17.45 -12.46
CA GLU A 1020 19.09 -18.10 -12.01
C GLU A 1020 20.21 -17.10 -11.73
N ALA A 1021 20.36 -16.08 -12.55
CA ALA A 1021 21.33 -15.00 -12.33
C ALA A 1021 21.01 -14.21 -11.03
N LEU A 1022 19.74 -13.91 -10.76
CA LEU A 1022 19.34 -13.26 -9.50
C LEU A 1022 19.54 -14.15 -8.28
N VAL A 1023 19.22 -15.44 -8.37
CA VAL A 1023 19.48 -16.42 -7.30
C VAL A 1023 20.98 -16.52 -7.01
N TYR A 1024 21.82 -16.55 -8.04
CA TYR A 1024 23.28 -16.48 -7.90
C TYR A 1024 23.71 -15.19 -7.17
N GLY A 1025 23.15 -14.05 -7.54
CA GLY A 1025 23.40 -12.77 -6.86
C GLY A 1025 23.02 -12.80 -5.36
N MET A 1026 21.89 -13.40 -5.02
CA MET A 1026 21.47 -13.60 -3.61
C MET A 1026 22.45 -14.51 -2.85
N GLN A 1027 22.91 -15.59 -3.49
CA GLN A 1027 23.87 -16.53 -2.90
C GLN A 1027 25.24 -15.87 -2.67
N GLU A 1028 25.72 -15.07 -3.62
CA GLU A 1028 26.95 -14.30 -3.46
C GLU A 1028 26.84 -13.25 -2.35
N ALA A 1029 25.70 -12.57 -2.24
CA ALA A 1029 25.43 -11.66 -1.12
C ALA A 1029 25.49 -12.39 0.25
N ILE A 1030 24.94 -13.61 0.33
CA ILE A 1030 25.01 -14.46 1.53
C ILE A 1030 26.46 -14.89 1.81
N ARG A 1031 27.21 -15.30 0.77
CA ARG A 1031 28.61 -15.72 0.89
C ARG A 1031 29.49 -14.59 1.40
N VAL A 1032 29.33 -13.38 0.87
CA VAL A 1032 30.01 -12.16 1.34
C VAL A 1032 29.60 -11.81 2.77
N THR A 1033 28.31 -11.86 3.09
CA THR A 1033 27.83 -11.53 4.45
C THR A 1033 28.24 -12.57 5.50
N SER A 1034 28.65 -13.78 5.08
CA SER A 1034 29.16 -14.82 5.95
C SER A 1034 30.62 -14.62 6.38
N GLN A 1035 31.33 -13.63 5.84
CA GLN A 1035 32.74 -13.37 6.18
C GLN A 1035 32.90 -12.82 7.61
N GLU A 1036 34.11 -12.94 8.16
CA GLU A 1036 34.41 -12.55 9.55
C GLU A 1036 34.00 -11.11 9.93
N PRO A 1037 34.16 -10.07 9.09
CA PRO A 1037 33.80 -8.71 9.47
C PRO A 1037 32.32 -8.58 9.88
N PHE A 1038 31.40 -9.24 9.17
CA PHE A 1038 29.98 -9.25 9.52
C PHE A 1038 29.65 -10.14 10.72
N ARG A 1039 30.35 -11.27 10.89
CA ARG A 1039 30.18 -12.13 12.07
C ARG A 1039 30.47 -11.35 13.36
N ARG A 1040 31.47 -10.46 13.35
CA ARG A 1040 31.80 -9.59 14.49
C ARG A 1040 30.65 -8.68 14.90
N LEU A 1041 29.78 -8.28 13.97
CA LEU A 1041 28.63 -7.42 14.23
C LEU A 1041 27.37 -8.20 14.65
N GLY A 1042 27.45 -9.54 14.76
CA GLY A 1042 26.30 -10.38 15.07
C GLY A 1042 25.22 -10.31 13.99
N VAL A 1043 25.63 -10.21 12.72
CA VAL A 1043 24.71 -10.19 11.58
C VAL A 1043 24.21 -11.60 11.27
N GLU A 1044 22.90 -11.75 11.16
CA GLU A 1044 22.22 -13.02 10.90
C GLU A 1044 21.31 -12.89 9.69
N LEU A 1045 21.28 -13.92 8.84
CA LEU A 1045 20.32 -14.00 7.74
C LEU A 1045 18.90 -14.10 8.32
N TYR A 1046 17.97 -13.29 7.83
CA TYR A 1046 16.57 -13.34 8.24
C TYR A 1046 15.89 -14.59 7.67
N ARG A 1047 15.51 -15.52 8.55
CA ARG A 1047 15.06 -16.88 8.17
C ARG A 1047 13.55 -17.05 8.01
N LYS A 1048 12.77 -15.98 8.18
CA LYS A 1048 11.32 -16.07 7.92
C LYS A 1048 11.12 -16.30 6.42
N GLN A 1049 10.21 -17.20 6.05
CA GLN A 1049 9.90 -17.47 4.64
C GLN A 1049 9.00 -16.36 4.09
N VAL A 1050 9.22 -15.98 2.83
CA VAL A 1050 8.31 -15.08 2.10
C VAL A 1050 6.94 -15.75 1.95
N PRO A 1051 5.83 -15.04 2.23
CA PRO A 1051 4.49 -15.55 1.99
C PRO A 1051 4.28 -16.03 0.55
N GLY A 1052 3.82 -17.28 0.38
CA GLY A 1052 3.69 -17.96 -0.91
C GLY A 1052 4.87 -18.85 -1.30
N CYS A 1053 5.92 -18.90 -0.46
CA CYS A 1053 7.12 -19.72 -0.66
C CYS A 1053 7.35 -20.77 0.43
N GLU A 1054 6.38 -20.96 1.34
CA GLU A 1054 6.49 -21.86 2.50
C GLU A 1054 6.65 -23.33 2.11
N GLN A 1055 6.17 -23.72 0.92
CA GLN A 1055 6.29 -25.08 0.36
C GLN A 1055 7.73 -25.49 0.07
N HIS A 1056 8.66 -24.54 -0.03
CA HIS A 1056 10.08 -24.82 -0.28
C HIS A 1056 10.89 -24.60 1.00
N PRO A 1057 11.68 -25.58 1.47
CA PRO A 1057 12.50 -25.40 2.67
C PRO A 1057 13.40 -24.17 2.56
N PHE A 1058 13.45 -23.36 3.61
CA PHE A 1058 14.21 -22.11 3.62
C PHE A 1058 15.68 -22.33 3.24
N GLY A 1059 16.22 -21.45 2.39
CA GLY A 1059 17.62 -21.48 1.97
C GLY A 1059 17.93 -22.46 0.83
N THR A 1060 16.97 -23.28 0.40
CA THR A 1060 17.11 -24.11 -0.80
C THR A 1060 17.07 -23.27 -2.08
N HIS A 1061 17.61 -23.81 -3.18
CA HIS A 1061 17.52 -23.18 -4.51
C HIS A 1061 16.06 -22.86 -4.88
N GLN A 1062 15.14 -23.83 -4.71
CA GLN A 1062 13.73 -23.64 -5.02
C GLN A 1062 13.07 -22.52 -4.19
N TYR A 1063 13.47 -22.38 -2.91
CA TYR A 1063 13.02 -21.26 -2.09
C TYR A 1063 13.48 -19.91 -2.66
N TRP A 1064 14.76 -19.78 -3.05
CA TRP A 1064 15.28 -18.54 -3.63
C TRP A 1064 14.65 -18.20 -4.98
N ARG A 1065 14.37 -19.19 -5.84
CA ARG A 1065 13.57 -18.98 -7.06
C ARG A 1065 12.20 -18.40 -6.72
N CYS A 1066 11.49 -18.99 -5.76
CA CYS A 1066 10.19 -18.47 -5.32
C CYS A 1066 10.29 -17.05 -4.73
N HIS A 1067 11.35 -16.77 -3.96
CA HIS A 1067 11.63 -15.44 -3.40
C HIS A 1067 11.77 -14.40 -4.51
N VAL A 1068 12.57 -14.67 -5.56
CA VAL A 1068 12.76 -13.78 -6.73
C VAL A 1068 11.43 -13.46 -7.43
N MET A 1069 10.60 -14.49 -7.66
CA MET A 1069 9.31 -14.33 -8.33
C MET A 1069 8.29 -13.56 -7.47
N THR A 1070 8.38 -13.69 -6.13
CA THR A 1070 7.42 -13.08 -5.20
C THR A 1070 7.77 -11.64 -4.86
N LEU A 1071 9.04 -11.37 -4.56
CA LEU A 1071 9.57 -10.06 -4.15
C LEU A 1071 10.38 -9.39 -5.27
N THR A 1072 9.88 -9.49 -6.50
CA THR A 1072 10.49 -8.85 -7.66
C THR A 1072 10.61 -7.34 -7.45
N ALA A 1073 11.81 -6.82 -7.63
CA ALA A 1073 12.10 -5.40 -7.64
C ALA A 1073 12.23 -4.91 -9.09
N THR A 1074 11.79 -3.68 -9.33
CA THR A 1074 11.95 -3.00 -10.62
C THR A 1074 12.77 -1.74 -10.39
N PHE A 1075 13.72 -1.44 -11.28
CA PHE A 1075 14.61 -0.29 -11.12
C PHE A 1075 14.38 0.80 -12.17
N HIS A 1076 13.37 0.62 -13.03
CA HIS A 1076 12.85 1.66 -13.92
C HIS A 1076 13.87 2.08 -14.99
N HIS A 1077 14.61 1.08 -15.48
CA HIS A 1077 15.71 1.22 -16.43
C HIS A 1077 15.29 0.83 -17.85
N GLN A 1078 14.11 1.25 -18.28
CA GLN A 1078 13.56 0.82 -19.56
C GLN A 1078 14.27 1.45 -20.77
N VAL A 1079 14.64 0.62 -21.74
CA VAL A 1079 15.39 1.02 -22.95
C VAL A 1079 14.86 0.35 -24.23
N ALA A 1080 15.42 0.73 -25.38
CA ALA A 1080 15.20 0.16 -26.72
C ALA A 1080 13.82 0.39 -27.37
N THR A 1081 12.90 1.12 -26.74
CA THR A 1081 11.59 1.45 -27.32
C THR A 1081 11.67 2.26 -28.62
N CYS A 1082 12.78 2.96 -28.84
CA CYS A 1082 13.13 3.67 -30.08
C CYS A 1082 14.56 3.30 -30.50
N LYS A 1083 14.88 1.99 -30.51
CA LYS A 1083 16.21 1.42 -30.72
C LYS A 1083 17.04 2.13 -31.80
N MET A 1084 18.27 2.47 -31.45
CA MET A 1084 19.30 2.93 -32.38
C MET A 1084 19.92 1.74 -33.12
N GLY A 1085 20.09 1.84 -34.44
CA GLY A 1085 20.75 0.79 -35.21
C GLY A 1085 21.05 1.23 -36.65
N PRO A 1086 21.82 0.42 -37.41
CA PRO A 1086 22.03 0.65 -38.83
C PRO A 1086 20.74 0.44 -39.62
N PRO A 1087 20.62 0.96 -40.86
CA PRO A 1087 19.41 0.80 -41.67
C PRO A 1087 19.11 -0.66 -42.04
N SER A 1088 20.07 -1.56 -41.90
CA SER A 1088 19.91 -3.00 -42.08
C SER A 1088 19.34 -3.73 -40.86
N ASP A 1089 19.30 -3.09 -39.68
CA ASP A 1089 18.69 -3.67 -38.48
C ASP A 1089 17.16 -3.51 -38.55
N PRO A 1090 16.38 -4.60 -38.62
CA PRO A 1090 14.93 -4.53 -38.74
C PRO A 1090 14.23 -4.01 -37.48
N GLU A 1091 14.93 -3.92 -36.35
CA GLU A 1091 14.42 -3.37 -35.09
C GLU A 1091 14.77 -1.89 -34.91
N ALA A 1092 15.56 -1.28 -35.82
CA ALA A 1092 16.01 0.10 -35.68
C ALA A 1092 14.89 1.12 -35.97
N VAL A 1093 14.80 2.12 -35.10
CA VAL A 1093 13.87 3.26 -35.21
C VAL A 1093 14.63 4.54 -35.55
N VAL A 1094 15.83 4.69 -34.97
CA VAL A 1094 16.73 5.82 -35.22
C VAL A 1094 18.10 5.35 -35.72
N ASP A 1095 18.77 6.20 -36.47
CA ASP A 1095 20.17 5.97 -36.87
C ASP A 1095 21.16 6.33 -35.75
N HIS A 1096 22.46 6.10 -35.96
CA HIS A 1096 23.53 6.44 -35.02
C HIS A 1096 23.67 7.95 -34.72
N GLU A 1097 23.05 8.81 -35.54
CA GLU A 1097 22.92 10.24 -35.28
C GLU A 1097 21.58 10.58 -34.59
N LEU A 1098 20.82 9.59 -34.13
CA LEU A 1098 19.54 9.70 -33.43
C LEU A 1098 18.37 10.23 -34.28
N ARG A 1099 18.48 10.20 -35.61
CA ARG A 1099 17.43 10.65 -36.53
C ARG A 1099 16.43 9.54 -36.77
N VAL A 1100 15.14 9.87 -36.73
CA VAL A 1100 14.06 8.92 -37.02
C VAL A 1100 14.09 8.53 -38.50
N TYR A 1101 14.14 7.23 -38.78
CA TYR A 1101 14.18 6.74 -40.16
C TYR A 1101 12.95 7.17 -40.96
N GLY A 1102 13.17 7.61 -42.20
CA GLY A 1102 12.09 8.00 -43.12
C GLY A 1102 11.33 9.30 -42.77
N VAL A 1103 11.66 9.98 -41.66
CA VAL A 1103 11.05 11.26 -41.27
C VAL A 1103 12.14 12.30 -41.03
N ARG A 1104 12.19 13.32 -41.88
CA ARG A 1104 13.20 14.37 -41.79
C ARG A 1104 12.89 15.35 -40.67
N ARG A 1105 13.94 15.96 -40.10
CA ARG A 1105 13.86 16.97 -39.03
C ARG A 1105 13.23 16.47 -37.73
N LEU A 1106 13.34 15.17 -37.48
CA LEU A 1106 12.84 14.51 -36.27
C LEU A 1106 13.93 13.63 -35.66
N ARG A 1107 14.20 13.82 -34.36
CA ARG A 1107 15.11 12.97 -33.57
C ARG A 1107 14.44 12.45 -32.31
N VAL A 1108 14.96 11.33 -31.80
CA VAL A 1108 14.69 10.87 -30.43
C VAL A 1108 15.99 10.95 -29.65
N VAL A 1109 16.00 11.71 -28.56
CA VAL A 1109 17.18 11.96 -27.71
C VAL A 1109 16.77 11.69 -26.28
N ASP A 1110 16.68 10.41 -25.94
CA ASP A 1110 16.47 9.91 -24.58
C ASP A 1110 16.96 8.46 -24.47
N ILE A 1111 16.77 7.84 -23.30
CA ILE A 1111 17.27 6.50 -23.02
C ILE A 1111 16.59 5.40 -23.88
N GLY A 1112 15.44 5.68 -24.49
CA GLY A 1112 14.74 4.73 -25.36
C GLY A 1112 15.53 4.35 -26.61
N VAL A 1113 16.55 5.12 -26.98
CA VAL A 1113 17.41 4.83 -28.15
C VAL A 1113 18.49 3.81 -27.87
N VAL A 1114 18.79 3.53 -26.60
CA VAL A 1114 19.84 2.58 -26.23
C VAL A 1114 19.51 1.19 -26.82
N PRO A 1115 20.40 0.59 -27.63
CA PRO A 1115 20.05 -0.57 -28.45
C PRO A 1115 19.86 -1.86 -27.65
N PHE A 1116 20.66 -2.02 -26.60
CA PHE A 1116 20.56 -3.11 -25.63
C PHE A 1116 21.08 -2.65 -24.27
N PRO A 1117 20.66 -3.30 -23.17
CA PRO A 1117 20.87 -2.78 -21.82
C PRO A 1117 22.35 -2.61 -21.46
N PRO A 1118 22.77 -1.44 -20.96
CA PRO A 1118 24.11 -1.26 -20.43
C PRO A 1118 24.22 -1.91 -19.05
N THR A 1119 25.42 -2.35 -18.67
CA THR A 1119 25.74 -2.71 -17.29
C THR A 1119 25.91 -1.41 -16.49
N ALA A 1120 24.78 -0.75 -16.22
CA ALA A 1120 24.68 0.50 -15.47
C ALA A 1120 23.23 0.83 -15.13
N HIS A 1121 23.04 1.62 -14.08
CA HIS A 1121 21.88 2.50 -13.96
C HIS A 1121 21.84 3.49 -15.13
N THR A 1122 20.66 3.68 -15.69
CA THR A 1122 20.50 4.41 -16.96
C THR A 1122 20.58 5.93 -16.85
N ALA A 1123 20.69 6.48 -15.63
CA ALA A 1123 20.72 7.92 -15.40
C ALA A 1123 21.93 8.59 -16.08
N ALA A 1124 23.15 8.12 -15.80
CA ALA A 1124 24.39 8.68 -16.38
C ALA A 1124 24.38 8.56 -17.92
N VAL A 1125 23.91 7.42 -18.43
CA VAL A 1125 23.74 7.17 -19.87
C VAL A 1125 22.81 8.21 -20.52
N ALA A 1126 21.69 8.55 -19.87
CA ALA A 1126 20.76 9.54 -20.37
C ALA A 1126 21.36 10.97 -20.41
N PHE A 1127 22.20 11.35 -19.43
CA PHE A 1127 22.91 12.63 -19.47
C PHE A 1127 23.87 12.70 -20.67
N VAL A 1128 24.66 11.66 -20.91
CA VAL A 1128 25.63 11.67 -22.02
C VAL A 1128 25.00 11.56 -23.40
N ILE A 1129 23.85 10.89 -23.53
CA ILE A 1129 23.03 10.95 -24.75
C ILE A 1129 22.69 12.41 -25.07
N GLY A 1130 22.29 13.20 -24.08
CA GLY A 1130 22.01 14.63 -24.25
C GLY A 1130 23.25 15.45 -24.63
N GLU A 1131 24.39 15.19 -23.98
CA GLU A 1131 25.66 15.86 -24.29
C GLU A 1131 26.10 15.59 -25.73
N LYS A 1132 26.07 14.33 -26.16
CA LYS A 1132 26.44 13.92 -27.52
C LYS A 1132 25.45 14.41 -28.57
N ALA A 1133 24.16 14.34 -28.29
CA ALA A 1133 23.13 14.84 -29.19
C ALA A 1133 23.28 16.35 -29.48
N ALA A 1134 23.76 17.14 -28.51
CA ALA A 1134 24.01 18.55 -28.73
C ALA A 1134 25.06 18.78 -29.82
N ASP A 1135 26.14 17.98 -29.84
CA ASP A 1135 27.18 18.06 -30.87
C ASP A 1135 26.66 17.53 -32.22
N LEU A 1136 25.94 16.40 -32.23
CA LEU A 1136 25.31 15.86 -33.45
C LEU A 1136 24.35 16.87 -34.12
N VAL A 1137 23.57 17.61 -33.33
CA VAL A 1137 22.64 18.64 -33.82
C VAL A 1137 23.41 19.87 -34.32
N ARG A 1138 24.46 20.31 -33.61
CA ARG A 1138 25.32 21.43 -34.04
C ARG A 1138 26.05 21.12 -35.35
N ASP A 1139 26.61 19.91 -35.48
CA ASP A 1139 27.33 19.49 -36.67
C ASP A 1139 26.40 19.35 -37.89
N ALA A 1140 25.19 18.82 -37.69
CA ALA A 1140 24.17 18.79 -38.72
C ALA A 1140 23.81 20.20 -39.22
N ALA A 1141 23.62 21.15 -38.31
CA ALA A 1141 23.35 22.54 -38.66
C ALA A 1141 24.51 23.20 -39.44
N ARG A 1142 25.76 22.96 -39.04
CA ARG A 1142 26.95 23.46 -39.75
C ARG A 1142 27.05 22.91 -41.17
N LYS A 1143 26.80 21.60 -41.36
CA LYS A 1143 26.78 20.96 -42.68
C LYS A 1143 25.68 21.52 -43.57
N GLU A 1144 24.51 21.84 -43.02
CA GLU A 1144 23.40 22.46 -43.77
C GLU A 1144 23.76 23.90 -44.19
N ASP A 1145 24.33 24.71 -43.28
CA ASP A 1145 24.78 26.08 -43.59
C ASP A 1145 25.88 26.10 -44.66
N TYR A 1146 26.82 25.14 -44.63
CA TYR A 1146 27.86 24.99 -45.66
C TYR A 1146 27.27 24.66 -47.04
N ARG A 1147 26.32 23.71 -47.12
CA ARG A 1147 25.61 23.36 -48.37
C ARG A 1147 24.81 24.53 -48.94
N VAL A 1148 24.20 25.36 -48.09
CA VAL A 1148 23.48 26.57 -48.54
C VAL A 1148 24.44 27.62 -49.08
N ARG A 1149 25.61 27.81 -48.45
CA ARG A 1149 26.67 28.71 -48.95
C ARG A 1149 27.24 28.25 -50.28
N GLU A 1150 27.54 26.95 -50.46
CA GLU A 1150 28.01 26.41 -51.74
C GLU A 1150 26.99 26.62 -52.87
N LYS A 1151 25.69 26.37 -52.61
CA LYS A 1151 24.61 26.64 -53.58
C LYS A 1151 24.47 28.11 -53.95
N HIS A 1152 24.76 29.04 -53.03
CA HIS A 1152 24.75 30.47 -53.31
C HIS A 1152 26.01 30.94 -54.06
N SER A 1153 27.17 30.28 -53.87
CA SER A 1153 28.39 30.56 -54.64
C SER A 1153 28.40 29.97 -56.05
N SER A 1154 27.49 29.04 -56.38
CA SER A 1154 27.40 28.38 -57.69
C SER A 1154 26.35 29.00 -58.65
N LEU A 1155 25.83 30.20 -58.36
CA LEU A 1155 25.01 30.97 -59.30
C LEU A 1155 25.92 31.79 -60.23
N PRO A 1156 25.68 31.82 -61.56
CA PRO A 1156 26.57 32.51 -62.49
C PRO A 1156 26.53 34.02 -62.23
N VAL A 1157 27.69 34.58 -61.87
CA VAL A 1157 27.92 36.02 -61.80
C VAL A 1157 27.67 36.59 -63.19
N GLN A 1158 26.59 37.37 -63.35
CA GLN A 1158 26.44 38.24 -64.50
C GLN A 1158 27.61 39.22 -64.52
N SER A 1159 28.34 39.21 -65.64
CA SER A 1159 29.44 40.11 -65.94
C SER A 1159 28.97 41.56 -65.93
N ALA A 1160 29.28 42.29 -64.86
CA ALA A 1160 29.32 43.75 -64.87
C ALA A 1160 30.80 44.16 -64.95
N ARG A 1161 31.19 44.64 -66.13
CA ARG A 1161 32.49 45.24 -66.43
C ARG A 1161 32.84 46.32 -65.42
N TRP A 1162 34.04 46.25 -64.86
CA TRP A 1162 34.74 47.41 -64.29
C TRP A 1162 36.20 47.38 -64.72
N SER A 1163 36.68 48.52 -65.21
CA SER A 1163 38.03 48.77 -65.73
C SER A 1163 39.07 48.88 -64.61
N PRO A 1164 40.37 48.76 -64.91
CA PRO A 1164 41.40 48.71 -63.88
C PRO A 1164 41.80 50.13 -63.45
N PHE A 1165 41.92 50.34 -62.14
CA PHE A 1165 42.82 51.35 -61.59
C PHE A 1165 43.57 50.74 -60.39
N GLU A 1166 44.90 50.74 -60.53
CA GLU A 1166 45.95 50.57 -59.52
C GLU A 1166 45.75 51.61 -58.39
N TRP A 1167 46.26 51.55 -57.15
CA TRP A 1167 47.38 50.90 -56.46
C TRP A 1167 47.18 51.25 -54.94
N PRO A 1168 48.18 51.26 -54.02
CA PRO A 1168 48.95 50.17 -53.39
C PRO A 1168 48.69 50.03 -51.87
N PHE A 1169 49.14 48.87 -51.35
CA PHE A 1169 49.79 48.62 -50.05
C PHE A 1169 49.62 49.60 -48.87
N LYS A 1170 49.09 49.07 -47.76
CA LYS A 1170 49.91 48.72 -46.59
C LYS A 1170 49.28 47.58 -45.80
#